data_AF-A0A962VB98-F1
#
_entry.id   AF-A0A962VB98-F1
#
_cell.length_a   1.000
_cell.length_b   1.000
_cell.length_c   1.000
_cell.angle_alpha   90.00
_cell.angle_beta   90.00
_cell.angle_gamma   90.00
#
_symmetry.space_group_name_H-M   'P 1'
#
loop_
_entity.id
_entity.type
_entity.pdbx_description
1 polymer ?
#
loop_
_entity_poly.entity_id
_entity_poly.type
_entity_poly.pdbx_seq_one_letter_code
_entity_poly.pdbx_strand_id
1 'polypeptide(L)'
;IEDVDLPADALQTIMSFGTQLDTGDTVLCSAQIHIPKASLNAFAERALAFGAEPVNQSLFGQYQARQASSVKALTEALTDINDLSTWDDIAAFLVFHHPEIMNLNADLGCDILQRIYSLPCADGDTGCFTNLSALSRDLEDAGCASTTPGGWATLVQATRQTFDENGNLGPAVPLESDGKPVYRYDIDPDIVERIGDVVQVILKNIFDDTLFEGTNWKATQGLGSIDQSAANLGAPIGGEGPLRIAPEHSAGTTLYGVEMLSFEVKQGAEREIEVALKNRFLRYLNAHVEYRDINDKPLNIKTLFSEQNELDTATARYLRLLSTNDTIAGIPLDPEEIELTLPMPEQASSAMLRFTGLGINAPIPNEAMSPIILTSIVNIGIPALLLALGIGAGASAAHAVITEAAEAVIKSAEEFALVLQALEDLYEILGGVVAGGGGELLIAVGNVAINLFLELFPEALAKLAAIAAADKLAAAVPYVGIAMTVLSAIATAAALAQTIVETLTSPPLFTNRLSLVQDIKLQLKPTPAGSSFATAASHYKITAHYNQSITRTLEGTVLGGSTNPIALEWKDSPIGGTVEFTVTLMSADGCLVGQGSSGELDNQPEQVSELEIDIKQVALPLTANTQYQHRYKLAMVSGKRNWQQTNTPPTAVQGNLSASGLSALNDVSVQTYTSMLGYSFRAAGQNISACDGGASDPLHVVQNISLATDGSGDQGLQFSGCGFREPSAVVYTAQGTQEKPGKNFFIRPKDSYFHVLSMVPGKGAIDPAQTVSWGRFTLAPTSLALHPQGFVVGVSREKHKMEILQLPEQAVPFSDAQDAVPFAVMKSGLGGRPGLLDTPVAVAVYQGTILVLERGSNGRGFRRIQAFDVSANPVKQFRNKSTNILPLPEDGSEYLDLGVDGLGYIFLLNVVNGGGSPNDYRLDVYDPEGNFITRTSGMAAGRLAVGLFRTVHTLNFETLTGSTRTEPTVSQWVPVTPGGCG
;
A
#
# COMPACT_ATOMS: atom_id res chain seq x y z
N ILE A 1 -27.87 4.38 -36.45
CA ILE A 1 -27.53 3.18 -35.67
C ILE A 1 -28.42 2.00 -36.06
N GLU A 2 -29.70 2.22 -36.41
CA GLU A 2 -30.70 1.18 -36.76
C GLU A 2 -30.29 0.15 -37.84
N ASP A 3 -29.26 0.41 -38.66
CA ASP A 3 -28.77 -0.50 -39.71
C ASP A 3 -27.42 -1.19 -39.37
N VAL A 4 -26.90 -1.04 -38.14
CA VAL A 4 -25.63 -1.66 -37.71
C VAL A 4 -25.92 -2.98 -36.98
N ASP A 5 -25.32 -4.08 -37.46
CA ASP A 5 -25.43 -5.39 -36.82
C ASP A 5 -24.54 -5.44 -35.56
N LEU A 6 -25.18 -5.36 -34.39
CA LEU A 6 -24.52 -5.33 -33.08
C LEU A 6 -24.63 -6.69 -32.39
N PRO A 7 -23.60 -7.11 -31.62
CA PRO A 7 -23.61 -8.40 -30.94
C PRO A 7 -24.76 -8.48 -29.92
N ALA A 8 -25.39 -9.66 -29.89
CA ALA A 8 -26.51 -9.94 -29.00
C ALA A 8 -26.08 -10.40 -27.59
N ASP A 9 -24.79 -10.69 -27.41
CA ASP A 9 -24.22 -11.36 -26.23
C ASP A 9 -22.89 -10.73 -25.75
N ALA A 10 -22.43 -9.64 -26.37
CA ALA A 10 -21.19 -8.97 -26.00
C ALA A 10 -21.35 -7.45 -25.98
N LEU A 11 -20.55 -6.77 -25.15
CA LEU A 11 -20.39 -5.33 -25.20
C LEU A 11 -19.59 -4.95 -26.45
N GLN A 12 -19.94 -3.83 -27.08
CA GLN A 12 -19.17 -3.33 -28.22
C GLN A 12 -19.08 -1.81 -28.22
N THR A 13 -17.91 -1.28 -28.55
CA THR A 13 -17.77 0.16 -28.77
C THR A 13 -18.40 0.60 -30.09
N ILE A 14 -19.13 1.72 -30.06
CA ILE A 14 -19.68 2.37 -31.25
C ILE A 14 -19.10 3.79 -31.34
N MET A 15 -18.57 4.16 -32.50
CA MET A 15 -18.12 5.52 -32.82
C MET A 15 -18.73 5.98 -34.14
N SER A 16 -19.18 7.23 -34.18
CA SER A 16 -19.77 7.85 -35.37
C SER A 16 -18.89 8.99 -35.88
N PHE A 17 -18.26 8.79 -37.04
CA PHE A 17 -17.46 9.80 -37.71
C PHE A 17 -18.30 10.60 -38.71
N GLY A 18 -18.03 11.90 -38.78
CA GLY A 18 -18.61 12.80 -39.75
C GLY A 18 -17.54 13.63 -40.46
N THR A 19 -18.01 14.53 -41.32
CA THR A 19 -17.17 15.54 -41.97
C THR A 19 -17.73 16.90 -41.60
N GLN A 20 -16.90 17.78 -41.06
CA GLN A 20 -17.29 19.15 -40.78
C GLN A 20 -17.51 19.89 -42.10
N LEU A 21 -18.72 20.44 -42.29
CA LEU A 21 -19.14 21.02 -43.57
C LEU A 21 -18.28 22.21 -44.02
N ASP A 22 -17.76 22.99 -43.07
CA ASP A 22 -17.03 24.22 -43.36
C ASP A 22 -15.55 24.00 -43.66
N THR A 23 -14.90 23.08 -42.95
CA THR A 23 -13.45 22.82 -43.05
C THR A 23 -13.12 21.57 -43.88
N GLY A 24 -14.06 20.64 -44.00
CA GLY A 24 -13.82 19.31 -44.57
C GLY A 24 -13.11 18.36 -43.61
N ASP A 25 -12.91 18.76 -42.35
CA ASP A 25 -12.23 17.95 -41.34
C ASP A 25 -13.05 16.70 -40.98
N THR A 26 -12.35 15.60 -40.71
CA THR A 26 -12.99 14.42 -40.12
C THR A 26 -13.23 14.71 -38.65
N VAL A 27 -14.45 14.46 -38.17
CA VAL A 27 -14.87 14.74 -36.79
C VAL A 27 -15.48 13.51 -36.12
N LEU A 28 -15.27 13.38 -34.81
CA LEU A 28 -15.89 12.38 -33.94
C LEU A 28 -16.72 13.10 -32.86
N CYS A 29 -18.04 13.09 -33.02
CA CYS A 29 -19.00 13.76 -32.13
C CYS A 29 -19.86 12.79 -31.30
N SER A 30 -19.66 11.48 -31.45
CA SER A 30 -20.49 10.46 -30.80
C SER A 30 -19.68 9.18 -30.61
N ALA A 31 -19.56 8.74 -29.36
CA ALA A 31 -18.93 7.49 -28.95
C ALA A 31 -19.72 6.90 -27.76
N GLN A 32 -19.96 5.60 -27.75
CA GLN A 32 -20.71 4.92 -26.68
C GLN A 32 -20.36 3.43 -26.60
N ILE A 33 -20.79 2.77 -25.51
CA ILE A 33 -20.70 1.32 -25.35
C ILE A 33 -22.09 0.69 -25.54
N HIS A 34 -22.21 -0.17 -26.55
CA HIS A 34 -23.39 -1.01 -26.74
C HIS A 34 -23.52 -2.03 -25.62
N ILE A 35 -24.73 -2.15 -25.08
CA ILE A 35 -25.08 -3.14 -24.06
C ILE A 35 -26.14 -4.10 -24.64
N PRO A 36 -25.87 -5.43 -24.63
CA PRO A 36 -26.87 -6.42 -24.99
C PRO A 36 -28.17 -6.29 -24.20
N LYS A 37 -29.31 -6.41 -24.90
CA LYS A 37 -30.63 -6.37 -24.27
C LYS A 37 -30.81 -7.43 -23.18
N ALA A 38 -30.19 -8.60 -23.34
CA ALA A 38 -30.22 -9.66 -22.33
C ALA A 38 -29.60 -9.20 -21.00
N SER A 39 -28.46 -8.52 -21.04
CA SER A 39 -27.76 -7.99 -19.87
C SER A 39 -28.53 -6.84 -19.21
N LEU A 40 -29.18 -5.97 -19.99
CA LEU A 40 -30.11 -4.95 -19.45
C LEU A 40 -31.29 -5.57 -18.70
N ASN A 41 -31.89 -6.64 -19.23
CA ASN A 41 -32.96 -7.37 -18.53
C ASN A 41 -32.44 -7.96 -17.22
N ALA A 42 -31.29 -8.63 -17.24
CA ALA A 42 -30.70 -9.26 -16.07
C ALA A 42 -30.35 -8.22 -14.98
N PHE A 43 -29.85 -7.06 -15.38
CA PHE A 43 -29.64 -5.92 -14.49
C PHE A 43 -30.96 -5.41 -13.89
N ALA A 44 -31.98 -5.18 -14.72
CA ALA A 44 -33.29 -4.70 -14.25
C ALA A 44 -33.94 -5.65 -13.24
N GLU A 45 -33.82 -6.97 -13.45
CA GLU A 45 -34.28 -7.99 -12.50
C GLU A 45 -33.53 -7.91 -11.16
N ARG A 46 -32.21 -7.78 -11.18
CA ARG A 46 -31.39 -7.60 -9.97
C ARG A 46 -31.76 -6.32 -9.22
N ALA A 47 -31.80 -5.18 -9.92
CA ALA A 47 -32.09 -3.87 -9.31
C ALA A 47 -33.45 -3.85 -8.60
N LEU A 48 -34.48 -4.43 -9.22
CA LEU A 48 -35.82 -4.52 -8.62
C LEU A 48 -35.87 -5.46 -7.42
N ALA A 49 -35.10 -6.55 -7.43
CA ALA A 49 -35.01 -7.47 -6.30
C ALA A 49 -34.40 -6.81 -5.04
N PHE A 50 -33.47 -5.86 -5.22
CA PHE A 50 -32.84 -5.11 -4.13
C PHE A 50 -33.57 -3.81 -3.76
N GLY A 51 -34.71 -3.51 -4.39
CA GLY A 51 -35.49 -2.29 -4.12
C GLY A 51 -34.78 -1.00 -4.50
N ALA A 52 -33.81 -1.05 -5.42
CA ALA A 52 -33.09 0.12 -5.91
C ALA A 52 -33.97 0.95 -6.86
N GLU A 53 -33.87 2.29 -6.79
CA GLU A 53 -34.47 3.18 -7.78
C GLU A 53 -33.74 3.09 -9.14
N PRO A 54 -34.38 3.48 -10.27
CA PRO A 54 -33.76 3.39 -11.59
C PRO A 54 -32.42 4.14 -11.68
N VAL A 55 -31.40 3.42 -12.14
CA VAL A 55 -29.97 3.72 -11.97
C VAL A 55 -29.43 4.59 -13.12
N ASN A 56 -30.21 5.50 -13.68
CA ASN A 56 -29.73 6.37 -14.77
C ASN A 56 -30.26 7.80 -14.60
N GLN A 57 -29.77 8.50 -13.58
CA GLN A 57 -30.28 9.82 -13.21
C GLN A 57 -29.93 10.89 -14.26
N SER A 58 -28.80 10.76 -14.96
CA SER A 58 -28.37 11.77 -15.94
C SER A 58 -29.22 11.75 -17.20
N LEU A 59 -29.42 10.58 -17.83
CA LEU A 59 -30.22 10.47 -19.05
C LEU A 59 -31.73 10.59 -18.76
N PHE A 60 -32.24 10.02 -17.66
CA PHE A 60 -33.66 10.21 -17.31
C PHE A 60 -33.99 11.69 -16.97
N GLY A 61 -33.04 12.41 -16.37
CA GLY A 61 -33.16 13.84 -16.09
C GLY A 61 -33.24 14.70 -17.36
N GLN A 62 -32.45 14.37 -18.38
CA GLN A 62 -32.45 15.06 -19.67
C GLN A 62 -33.72 14.77 -20.51
N TYR A 63 -34.28 13.56 -20.42
CA TYR A 63 -35.38 13.12 -21.30
C TYR A 63 -36.77 13.04 -20.65
N GLN A 64 -36.95 13.46 -19.38
CA GLN A 64 -38.23 13.41 -18.65
C GLN A 64 -38.93 12.03 -18.66
N ALA A 65 -38.16 10.94 -18.68
CA ALA A 65 -38.71 9.59 -18.68
C ALA A 65 -39.30 9.25 -17.29
N ARG A 66 -40.50 8.64 -17.27
CA ARG A 66 -41.26 8.35 -16.05
C ARG A 66 -40.64 7.18 -15.25
N GLN A 67 -40.79 7.22 -13.92
CA GLN A 67 -40.49 6.08 -13.03
C GLN A 67 -41.10 4.77 -13.57
N ALA A 68 -40.26 3.77 -13.79
CA ALA A 68 -40.68 2.45 -14.24
C ALA A 68 -41.11 1.58 -13.04
N SER A 69 -42.32 1.01 -13.09
CA SER A 69 -42.89 0.17 -12.03
C SER A 69 -42.80 -1.34 -12.29
N SER A 70 -42.08 -1.77 -13.34
CA SER A 70 -41.90 -3.18 -13.70
C SER A 70 -40.59 -3.42 -14.47
N VAL A 71 -40.06 -4.66 -14.44
CA VAL A 71 -38.85 -5.09 -15.18
C VAL A 71 -38.95 -4.71 -16.66
N LYS A 72 -40.11 -4.98 -17.26
CA LYS A 72 -40.37 -4.72 -18.69
C LYS A 72 -40.29 -3.22 -19.01
N ALA A 73 -40.96 -2.38 -18.22
CA ALA A 73 -40.96 -0.93 -18.42
C ALA A 73 -39.57 -0.32 -18.19
N LEU A 74 -38.80 -0.85 -17.22
CA LEU A 74 -37.44 -0.39 -16.96
C LEU A 74 -36.49 -0.78 -18.11
N THR A 75 -36.61 -2.00 -18.62
CA THR A 75 -35.80 -2.47 -19.76
C THR A 75 -36.13 -1.70 -21.04
N GLU A 76 -37.42 -1.48 -21.34
CA GLU A 76 -37.83 -0.68 -22.51
C GLU A 76 -37.25 0.73 -22.41
N ALA A 77 -37.36 1.40 -21.25
CA ALA A 77 -36.77 2.72 -21.05
C ALA A 77 -35.23 2.74 -21.19
N LEU A 78 -34.53 1.74 -20.64
CA LEU A 78 -33.07 1.62 -20.78
C LEU A 78 -32.64 1.34 -22.23
N THR A 79 -33.44 0.56 -22.97
CA THR A 79 -33.15 0.26 -24.39
C THR A 79 -33.33 1.53 -25.23
N ASP A 80 -34.45 2.24 -25.07
CA ASP A 80 -34.75 3.47 -25.83
C ASP A 80 -33.72 4.59 -25.58
N ILE A 81 -33.18 4.66 -24.35
CA ILE A 81 -32.14 5.64 -23.97
C ILE A 81 -30.77 5.26 -24.54
N ASN A 82 -30.39 3.98 -24.53
CA ASN A 82 -29.09 3.52 -25.05
C ASN A 82 -28.94 3.70 -26.58
N ASP A 83 -30.04 3.93 -27.30
CA ASP A 83 -30.03 4.24 -28.73
C ASP A 83 -29.75 5.72 -29.04
N LEU A 84 -29.70 6.59 -28.02
CA LEU A 84 -29.37 8.00 -28.14
C LEU A 84 -27.89 8.22 -27.74
N SER A 85 -27.15 9.02 -28.52
CA SER A 85 -25.76 9.37 -28.21
C SER A 85 -25.65 10.81 -27.72
N THR A 86 -25.04 10.97 -26.55
CA THR A 86 -24.87 12.23 -25.83
C THR A 86 -23.41 12.43 -25.36
N TRP A 87 -23.12 13.58 -24.77
CA TRP A 87 -21.82 13.83 -24.14
C TRP A 87 -21.59 12.95 -22.89
N ASP A 88 -22.66 12.54 -22.20
CA ASP A 88 -22.57 11.58 -21.09
C ASP A 88 -22.08 10.22 -21.61
N ASP A 89 -22.45 9.84 -22.83
CA ASP A 89 -22.02 8.58 -23.43
C ASP A 89 -20.55 8.61 -23.84
N ILE A 90 -20.05 9.76 -24.32
CA ILE A 90 -18.61 9.95 -24.57
C ILE A 90 -17.84 9.89 -23.25
N ALA A 91 -18.36 10.54 -22.20
CA ALA A 91 -17.76 10.51 -20.87
C ALA A 91 -17.70 9.07 -20.32
N ALA A 92 -18.81 8.32 -20.39
CA ALA A 92 -18.88 6.94 -19.96
C ALA A 92 -17.98 6.02 -20.81
N PHE A 93 -17.93 6.25 -22.13
CA PHE A 93 -17.04 5.56 -23.05
C PHE A 93 -15.56 5.73 -22.62
N LEU A 94 -15.11 6.95 -22.35
CA LEU A 94 -13.73 7.23 -21.93
C LEU A 94 -13.41 6.56 -20.59
N VAL A 95 -14.29 6.70 -19.59
CA VAL A 95 -14.09 6.12 -18.26
C VAL A 95 -14.09 4.58 -18.29
N PHE A 96 -14.97 3.97 -19.07
CA PHE A 96 -15.08 2.50 -19.19
C PHE A 96 -13.84 1.86 -19.84
N HIS A 97 -13.06 2.61 -20.62
CA HIS A 97 -11.81 2.12 -21.21
C HIS A 97 -10.64 2.00 -20.23
N HIS A 98 -10.80 2.43 -18.97
CA HIS A 98 -9.78 2.22 -17.95
C HIS A 98 -9.61 0.71 -17.67
N PRO A 99 -8.39 0.15 -17.67
CA PRO A 99 -8.19 -1.32 -17.64
C PRO A 99 -8.63 -2.00 -16.34
N GLU A 100 -8.64 -1.30 -15.20
CA GLU A 100 -9.20 -1.84 -13.93
C GLU A 100 -10.72 -1.60 -13.78
N ILE A 101 -11.35 -0.86 -14.70
CA ILE A 101 -12.81 -0.66 -14.77
C ILE A 101 -13.42 -1.60 -15.82
N MET A 102 -12.81 -1.70 -17.00
CA MET A 102 -13.30 -2.48 -18.12
C MET A 102 -13.58 -3.94 -17.74
N ASN A 103 -14.74 -4.45 -18.15
CA ASN A 103 -15.08 -5.86 -18.01
C ASN A 103 -15.86 -6.33 -19.23
N LEU A 104 -15.33 -7.35 -19.92
CA LEU A 104 -15.87 -7.93 -21.15
C LEU A 104 -16.95 -8.98 -20.89
N ASN A 105 -17.21 -9.32 -19.62
CA ASN A 105 -18.43 -10.02 -19.25
C ASN A 105 -19.60 -9.04 -19.40
N ALA A 106 -20.54 -9.33 -20.30
CA ALA A 106 -21.60 -8.40 -20.66
C ALA A 106 -22.49 -7.98 -19.48
N ASP A 107 -22.75 -8.88 -18.53
CA ASP A 107 -23.59 -8.59 -17.37
C ASP A 107 -22.85 -7.71 -16.36
N LEU A 108 -21.60 -8.06 -16.01
CA LEU A 108 -20.80 -7.25 -15.08
C LEU A 108 -20.42 -5.89 -15.68
N GLY A 109 -20.06 -5.85 -16.96
CA GLY A 109 -19.79 -4.60 -17.66
C GLY A 109 -21.04 -3.73 -17.79
N CYS A 110 -22.24 -4.33 -17.94
CA CYS A 110 -23.50 -3.60 -17.82
C CYS A 110 -23.68 -3.02 -16.41
N ASP A 111 -23.47 -3.79 -15.34
CA ASP A 111 -23.53 -3.29 -13.95
C ASP A 111 -22.56 -2.11 -13.73
N ILE A 112 -21.34 -2.18 -14.29
CA ILE A 112 -20.35 -1.10 -14.22
C ILE A 112 -20.81 0.15 -14.97
N LEU A 113 -21.28 0.01 -16.21
CA LEU A 113 -21.78 1.13 -17.01
C LEU A 113 -22.96 1.81 -16.31
N GLN A 114 -23.92 1.05 -15.78
CA GLN A 114 -25.05 1.63 -15.04
C GLN A 114 -24.57 2.41 -13.81
N ARG A 115 -23.53 1.94 -13.09
CA ARG A 115 -22.93 2.69 -11.97
C ARG A 115 -22.25 3.99 -12.41
N ILE A 116 -21.65 4.02 -13.60
CA ILE A 116 -21.08 5.23 -14.19
C ILE A 116 -22.20 6.27 -14.41
N TYR A 117 -23.29 5.88 -15.05
CA TYR A 117 -24.44 6.76 -15.30
C TYR A 117 -25.23 7.16 -14.03
N SER A 118 -25.02 6.46 -12.92
CA SER A 118 -25.73 6.69 -11.66
C SER A 118 -24.89 7.33 -10.56
N LEU A 119 -23.73 7.89 -10.89
CA LEU A 119 -22.85 8.49 -9.90
C LEU A 119 -23.62 9.54 -9.08
N PRO A 120 -23.51 9.54 -7.74
CA PRO A 120 -24.20 10.51 -6.91
C PRO A 120 -23.64 11.92 -7.13
N CYS A 121 -24.42 12.93 -6.76
CA CYS A 121 -23.94 14.32 -6.73
C CYS A 121 -22.76 14.45 -5.76
N ALA A 122 -21.77 15.25 -6.13
CA ALA A 122 -20.61 15.49 -5.28
C ALA A 122 -21.05 16.11 -3.93
N ASP A 123 -20.45 15.65 -2.83
CA ASP A 123 -20.77 16.13 -1.48
C ASP A 123 -20.58 17.66 -1.41
N GLY A 124 -21.67 18.38 -1.11
CA GLY A 124 -21.66 19.84 -0.95
C GLY A 124 -22.00 20.66 -2.20
N ASP A 125 -22.25 20.02 -3.35
CA ASP A 125 -22.74 20.73 -4.54
C ASP A 125 -24.26 20.98 -4.45
N THR A 126 -24.63 22.25 -4.36
CA THR A 126 -26.04 22.70 -4.34
C THR A 126 -26.72 22.64 -5.71
N GLY A 127 -25.96 22.47 -6.80
CA GLY A 127 -26.44 22.31 -8.17
C GLY A 127 -26.70 20.87 -8.61
N CYS A 128 -26.24 19.88 -7.83
CA CYS A 128 -26.31 18.45 -8.14
C CYS A 128 -25.62 18.03 -9.45
N PHE A 129 -24.43 18.55 -9.74
CA PHE A 129 -23.59 18.00 -10.81
C PHE A 129 -22.88 16.74 -10.30
N THR A 130 -23.15 15.61 -10.95
CA THR A 130 -22.39 14.38 -10.72
C THR A 130 -21.00 14.52 -11.33
N ASN A 131 -20.00 13.76 -10.86
CA ASN A 131 -18.65 13.79 -11.48
C ASN A 131 -18.71 13.47 -12.98
N LEU A 132 -19.61 12.58 -13.41
CA LEU A 132 -19.83 12.30 -14.83
C LEU A 132 -20.39 13.51 -15.58
N SER A 133 -21.36 14.21 -15.00
CA SER A 133 -21.96 15.40 -15.62
C SER A 133 -20.97 16.56 -15.76
N ALA A 134 -20.01 16.69 -14.83
CA ALA A 134 -18.92 17.65 -14.95
C ALA A 134 -18.01 17.32 -16.15
N LEU A 135 -17.58 16.07 -16.29
CA LEU A 135 -16.81 15.60 -17.45
C LEU A 135 -17.59 15.79 -18.76
N SER A 136 -18.86 15.42 -18.78
CA SER A 136 -19.76 15.60 -19.93
C SER A 136 -19.84 17.06 -20.40
N ARG A 137 -19.91 18.00 -19.45
CA ARG A 137 -19.91 19.43 -19.76
C ARG A 137 -18.56 19.90 -20.31
N ASP A 138 -17.45 19.46 -19.74
CA ASP A 138 -16.13 19.83 -20.25
C ASP A 138 -15.93 19.31 -21.68
N LEU A 139 -16.44 18.10 -21.98
CA LEU A 139 -16.47 17.55 -23.33
C LEU A 139 -17.36 18.38 -24.28
N GLU A 140 -18.54 18.83 -23.82
CA GLU A 140 -19.43 19.70 -24.58
C GLU A 140 -18.78 21.07 -24.89
N ASP A 141 -18.15 21.68 -23.88
CA ASP A 141 -17.46 22.97 -23.99
C ASP A 141 -16.23 22.87 -24.90
N ALA A 142 -15.50 21.76 -24.88
CA ALA A 142 -14.38 21.49 -25.78
C ALA A 142 -14.86 21.26 -27.23
N GLY A 143 -16.01 20.60 -27.42
CA GLY A 143 -16.56 20.24 -28.71
C GLY A 143 -15.97 18.96 -29.30
N CYS A 144 -16.43 18.57 -30.49
CA CYS A 144 -16.06 17.29 -31.10
C CYS A 144 -14.56 17.16 -31.39
N ALA A 145 -14.03 15.95 -31.27
CA ALA A 145 -12.68 15.65 -31.72
C ALA A 145 -12.55 15.82 -33.24
N SER A 146 -11.43 16.36 -33.71
CA SER A 146 -11.22 16.64 -35.14
C SER A 146 -9.78 16.48 -35.61
N THR A 147 -9.57 16.40 -36.93
CA THR A 147 -8.21 16.39 -37.53
C THR A 147 -7.45 17.70 -37.38
N THR A 148 -8.14 18.79 -37.06
CA THR A 148 -7.54 20.07 -36.69
C THR A 148 -7.37 20.10 -35.16
N PRO A 149 -6.24 20.59 -34.62
CA PRO A 149 -6.06 20.72 -33.18
C PRO A 149 -7.20 21.49 -32.51
N GLY A 150 -7.85 20.86 -31.52
CA GLY A 150 -9.05 21.36 -30.85
C GLY A 150 -10.08 20.25 -30.59
N GLY A 151 -11.17 20.56 -29.89
CA GLY A 151 -12.13 19.54 -29.43
C GLY A 151 -11.66 18.81 -28.17
N TRP A 152 -12.42 17.80 -27.75
CA TRP A 152 -12.02 16.93 -26.63
C TRP A 152 -10.78 16.05 -26.96
N ALA A 153 -10.49 15.84 -28.25
CA ALA A 153 -9.27 15.18 -28.71
C ALA A 153 -8.87 15.63 -30.12
N THR A 154 -7.58 15.62 -30.41
CA THR A 154 -7.05 15.78 -31.77
C THR A 154 -6.91 14.43 -32.47
N LEU A 155 -7.47 14.30 -33.67
CA LEU A 155 -7.39 13.10 -34.51
C LEU A 155 -6.11 13.13 -35.34
N VAL A 156 -5.14 12.31 -34.97
CA VAL A 156 -3.85 12.19 -35.68
C VAL A 156 -3.84 10.90 -36.48
N GLN A 157 -3.53 10.95 -37.78
CA GLN A 157 -3.48 9.72 -38.58
C GLN A 157 -2.47 8.74 -37.96
N ALA A 158 -2.95 7.56 -37.57
CA ALA A 158 -2.14 6.53 -36.97
C ALA A 158 -1.12 6.01 -37.99
N THR A 159 0.07 5.64 -37.50
CA THR A 159 1.13 5.08 -38.31
C THR A 159 1.60 3.75 -37.74
N ARG A 160 2.00 2.85 -38.62
CA ARG A 160 2.63 1.58 -38.30
C ARG A 160 4.14 1.72 -38.49
N GLN A 161 4.91 1.34 -37.47
CA GLN A 161 6.36 1.18 -37.62
C GLN A 161 6.67 -0.05 -38.49
N THR A 162 7.75 0.01 -39.26
CA THR A 162 8.23 -1.13 -40.06
C THR A 162 9.61 -1.52 -39.60
N PHE A 163 9.94 -2.80 -39.61
CA PHE A 163 11.28 -3.28 -39.32
C PHE A 163 11.97 -3.76 -40.60
N ASP A 164 13.28 -3.50 -40.70
CA ASP A 164 14.09 -4.04 -41.79
C ASP A 164 14.43 -5.53 -41.57
N GLU A 165 15.07 -6.16 -42.55
CA GLU A 165 15.46 -7.58 -42.50
C GLU A 165 16.45 -7.93 -41.37
N ASN A 166 17.03 -6.93 -40.71
CA ASN A 166 17.95 -7.10 -39.58
C ASN A 166 17.32 -6.70 -38.24
N GLY A 167 16.02 -6.35 -38.22
CA GLY A 167 15.32 -5.94 -37.00
C GLY A 167 15.49 -4.47 -36.59
N ASN A 168 16.07 -3.62 -37.45
CA ASN A 168 16.19 -2.19 -37.16
C ASN A 168 14.89 -1.42 -37.53
N LEU A 169 14.65 -0.31 -36.84
CA LEU A 169 13.54 0.60 -37.12
C LEU A 169 13.64 1.22 -38.54
N GLY A 170 12.66 0.92 -39.38
CA GLY A 170 12.39 1.54 -40.67
C GLY A 170 11.38 2.70 -40.59
N PRO A 171 11.02 3.35 -41.71
CA PRO A 171 10.12 4.50 -41.72
C PRO A 171 8.68 4.11 -41.39
N ALA A 172 8.03 4.88 -40.51
CA ALA A 172 6.61 4.70 -40.20
C ALA A 172 5.72 4.92 -41.44
N VAL A 173 4.76 4.03 -41.66
CA VAL A 173 3.79 4.08 -42.76
C VAL A 173 2.37 4.40 -42.26
N PRO A 174 1.56 5.17 -42.99
CA PRO A 174 0.18 5.46 -42.57
C PRO A 174 -0.68 4.20 -42.46
N LEU A 175 -1.47 4.12 -41.39
CA LEU A 175 -2.43 3.04 -41.18
C LEU A 175 -3.76 3.37 -41.86
N GLU A 176 -4.27 2.43 -42.64
CA GLU A 176 -5.55 2.55 -43.35
C GLU A 176 -6.42 1.30 -43.12
N SER A 177 -7.73 1.49 -43.13
CA SER A 177 -8.75 0.43 -43.07
C SER A 177 -9.81 0.73 -44.14
N ASP A 178 -10.08 -0.23 -45.03
CA ASP A 178 -10.99 -0.05 -46.19
C ASP A 178 -10.67 1.20 -47.05
N GLY A 179 -9.37 1.53 -47.18
CA GLY A 179 -8.90 2.71 -47.92
C GLY A 179 -9.21 4.05 -47.23
N LYS A 180 -9.55 4.04 -45.94
CA LYS A 180 -9.73 5.23 -45.11
C LYS A 180 -8.62 5.32 -44.05
N PRO A 181 -8.18 6.54 -43.69
CA PRO A 181 -7.21 6.72 -42.61
C PRO A 181 -7.76 6.24 -41.26
N VAL A 182 -6.93 5.56 -40.49
CA VAL A 182 -7.17 5.24 -39.08
C VAL A 182 -6.56 6.35 -38.22
N TYR A 183 -7.23 6.77 -37.14
CA TYR A 183 -6.79 7.91 -36.32
C TYR A 183 -6.47 7.49 -34.89
N ARG A 184 -5.36 8.00 -34.34
CA ARG A 184 -5.08 8.08 -32.91
C ARG A 184 -5.80 9.29 -32.31
N TYR A 185 -6.23 9.17 -31.05
CA TYR A 185 -6.91 10.22 -30.29
C TYR A 185 -5.96 10.83 -29.26
N ASP A 186 -5.46 12.03 -29.54
CA ASP A 186 -4.68 12.81 -28.58
C ASP A 186 -5.67 13.62 -27.74
N ILE A 187 -6.10 13.04 -26.61
CA ILE A 187 -7.09 13.63 -25.70
C ILE A 187 -6.49 14.88 -25.04
N ASP A 188 -7.29 15.94 -24.92
CA ASP A 188 -6.87 17.17 -24.26
C ASP A 188 -6.45 16.91 -22.78
N PRO A 189 -5.30 17.44 -22.31
CA PRO A 189 -4.81 17.18 -20.95
C PRO A 189 -5.80 17.55 -19.84
N ASP A 190 -6.59 18.61 -20.00
CA ASP A 190 -7.58 19.03 -18.99
C ASP A 190 -8.72 18.01 -18.91
N ILE A 191 -9.10 17.43 -20.06
CA ILE A 191 -10.06 16.32 -20.13
C ILE A 191 -9.47 15.05 -19.49
N VAL A 192 -8.19 14.75 -19.71
CA VAL A 192 -7.51 13.61 -19.08
C VAL A 192 -7.53 13.74 -17.55
N GLU A 193 -7.22 14.92 -17.01
CA GLU A 193 -7.33 15.19 -15.57
C GLU A 193 -8.76 14.98 -15.06
N ARG A 194 -9.76 15.46 -15.80
CA ARG A 194 -11.19 15.29 -15.47
C ARG A 194 -11.64 13.83 -15.49
N ILE A 195 -11.15 13.02 -16.43
CA ILE A 195 -11.38 11.57 -16.47
C ILE A 195 -10.85 10.92 -15.19
N GLY A 196 -9.65 11.33 -14.73
CA GLY A 196 -9.03 10.83 -13.50
C GLY A 196 -9.95 10.93 -12.28
N ASP A 197 -10.64 12.05 -12.11
CA ASP A 197 -11.57 12.27 -10.99
C ASP A 197 -12.81 11.37 -11.03
N VAL A 198 -13.32 11.05 -12.22
CA VAL A 198 -14.44 10.11 -12.39
C VAL A 198 -13.97 8.67 -12.14
N VAL A 199 -12.82 8.30 -12.70
CA VAL A 199 -12.20 6.98 -12.54
C VAL A 199 -11.98 6.64 -11.08
N GLN A 200 -11.49 7.58 -10.26
CA GLN A 200 -11.30 7.39 -8.82
C GLN A 200 -12.57 6.94 -8.09
N VAL A 201 -13.70 7.60 -8.38
CA VAL A 201 -14.98 7.28 -7.73
C VAL A 201 -15.52 5.92 -8.18
N ILE A 202 -15.36 5.60 -9.47
CA ILE A 202 -15.83 4.31 -10.02
C ILE A 202 -14.99 3.15 -9.51
N LEU A 203 -13.67 3.29 -9.48
CA LEU A 203 -12.79 2.26 -8.91
C LEU A 203 -13.15 1.98 -7.46
N LYS A 204 -13.42 3.01 -6.64
CA LYS A 204 -13.93 2.82 -5.29
C LYS A 204 -15.22 2.00 -5.27
N ASN A 205 -16.21 2.34 -6.09
CA ASN A 205 -17.49 1.63 -6.13
C ASN A 205 -17.36 0.16 -6.59
N ILE A 206 -16.44 -0.13 -7.52
CA ILE A 206 -16.15 -1.49 -7.98
C ILE A 206 -15.42 -2.28 -6.89
N PHE A 207 -14.39 -1.68 -6.29
CA PHE A 207 -13.55 -2.34 -5.31
C PHE A 207 -14.24 -2.53 -3.95
N ASP A 208 -15.26 -1.75 -3.61
CA ASP A 208 -16.08 -1.96 -2.41
C ASP A 208 -17.18 -3.02 -2.59
N ASP A 209 -17.45 -3.47 -3.81
CA ASP A 209 -18.55 -4.38 -4.11
C ASP A 209 -18.06 -5.80 -4.41
N THR A 210 -18.51 -6.75 -3.59
CA THR A 210 -18.19 -8.19 -3.72
C THR A 210 -18.72 -8.80 -5.02
N LEU A 211 -19.65 -8.15 -5.72
CA LEU A 211 -20.09 -8.57 -7.06
C LEU A 211 -18.91 -8.66 -8.06
N PHE A 212 -17.91 -7.80 -7.90
CA PHE A 212 -16.74 -7.73 -8.80
C PHE A 212 -15.51 -8.44 -8.24
N GLU A 213 -15.63 -9.09 -7.08
CA GLU A 213 -14.60 -9.96 -6.53
C GLU A 213 -14.41 -11.15 -7.46
N GLY A 214 -13.16 -11.46 -7.79
CA GLY A 214 -12.87 -12.53 -8.71
C GLY A 214 -12.86 -12.11 -10.18
N THR A 215 -13.24 -10.87 -10.53
CA THR A 215 -13.19 -10.39 -11.92
C THR A 215 -12.39 -9.10 -12.08
N ASN A 216 -12.70 -8.07 -11.30
CA ASN A 216 -12.01 -6.77 -11.35
C ASN A 216 -10.98 -6.62 -10.23
N TRP A 217 -11.25 -7.24 -9.08
CA TRP A 217 -10.34 -7.24 -7.93
C TRP A 217 -10.33 -8.60 -7.25
N LYS A 218 -9.28 -8.87 -6.45
CA LYS A 218 -9.14 -10.13 -5.69
C LYS A 218 -8.89 -9.83 -4.22
N ALA A 219 -9.44 -10.64 -3.34
CA ALA A 219 -9.05 -10.60 -1.93
C ALA A 219 -7.66 -11.21 -1.77
N THR A 220 -6.76 -10.48 -1.14
CA THR A 220 -5.47 -11.01 -0.66
C THR A 220 -5.55 -11.24 0.84
N GLN A 221 -4.80 -12.23 1.34
CA GLN A 221 -4.65 -12.47 2.76
C GLN A 221 -3.21 -12.20 3.17
N GLY A 222 -3.04 -11.47 4.27
CA GLY A 222 -1.74 -11.19 4.86
C GLY A 222 -1.38 -12.14 5.99
N LEU A 223 -0.08 -12.13 6.34
CA LEU A 223 0.47 -12.81 7.51
C LEU A 223 1.29 -11.81 8.34
N GLY A 224 0.91 -11.62 9.61
CA GLY A 224 1.59 -10.69 10.53
C GLY A 224 2.77 -11.31 11.28
N SER A 225 2.65 -12.57 11.71
CA SER A 225 3.73 -13.34 12.35
C SER A 225 3.56 -14.83 12.12
N ILE A 226 4.65 -15.57 12.34
CA ILE A 226 4.67 -17.03 12.26
C ILE A 226 4.95 -17.62 13.64
N ASP A 227 4.14 -18.61 14.02
CA ASP A 227 4.35 -19.44 15.21
C ASP A 227 5.33 -20.56 14.85
N GLN A 228 6.49 -20.62 15.52
CA GLN A 228 7.50 -21.65 15.26
C GLN A 228 7.07 -23.07 15.72
N SER A 229 6.06 -23.17 16.59
CA SER A 229 5.52 -24.47 17.01
C SER A 229 4.53 -25.06 16.00
N ALA A 230 4.01 -24.23 15.07
CA ALA A 230 3.14 -24.64 13.99
C ALA A 230 3.96 -25.04 12.77
N ALA A 231 3.84 -26.31 12.36
CA ALA A 231 4.75 -26.97 11.42
C ALA A 231 4.86 -26.38 9.99
N ASN A 232 4.09 -25.38 9.57
CA ASN A 232 3.80 -25.23 8.13
C ASN A 232 3.82 -23.82 7.49
N LEU A 233 4.32 -22.75 8.11
CA LEU A 233 4.28 -21.43 7.43
C LEU A 233 5.57 -20.60 7.49
N GLY A 234 6.64 -21.05 8.14
CA GLY A 234 7.97 -20.40 8.14
C GLY A 234 9.09 -21.21 8.79
N ALA A 235 8.87 -22.52 8.93
CA ALA A 235 9.93 -23.47 9.22
C ALA A 235 10.92 -23.46 8.05
N PRO A 236 12.21 -23.73 8.28
CA PRO A 236 13.15 -23.81 7.20
C PRO A 236 12.77 -24.94 6.26
N ILE A 237 13.08 -24.73 5.01
CA ILE A 237 12.70 -25.61 3.93
C ILE A 237 13.96 -26.41 3.58
N GLY A 238 13.85 -27.74 3.67
CA GLY A 238 14.96 -28.70 3.57
C GLY A 238 14.96 -29.73 4.73
N GLY A 239 15.21 -31.00 4.43
CA GLY A 239 15.33 -32.09 5.42
C GLY A 239 16.63 -32.01 6.24
N GLU A 240 17.08 -33.12 6.86
CA GLU A 240 18.39 -33.22 7.56
C GLU A 240 19.63 -33.06 6.64
N GLY A 241 19.46 -32.51 5.42
CA GLY A 241 20.53 -32.23 4.47
C GLY A 241 21.27 -30.92 4.75
N PRO A 242 22.34 -30.62 3.99
CA PRO A 242 23.22 -29.46 4.24
C PRO A 242 22.60 -28.10 3.86
N LEU A 243 21.50 -28.09 3.11
CA LEU A 243 20.82 -26.86 2.67
C LEU A 243 19.47 -26.72 3.36
N ARG A 244 19.36 -25.72 4.23
CA ARG A 244 18.12 -25.30 4.90
C ARG A 244 17.98 -23.80 4.72
N ILE A 245 16.82 -23.37 4.22
CA ILE A 245 16.57 -21.96 3.89
C ILE A 245 15.36 -21.41 4.64
N ALA A 246 15.37 -20.11 4.90
CA ALA A 246 14.24 -19.34 5.40
C ALA A 246 13.93 -18.20 4.42
N PRO A 247 12.73 -18.15 3.83
CA PRO A 247 12.29 -16.98 3.10
C PRO A 247 11.95 -15.81 4.04
N GLU A 248 12.15 -14.59 3.57
CA GLU A 248 11.68 -13.36 4.21
C GLU A 248 10.15 -13.30 4.18
N HIS A 249 9.56 -13.61 3.02
CA HIS A 249 8.13 -13.80 2.81
C HIS A 249 7.84 -15.27 2.44
N SER A 250 7.19 -16.00 3.35
CA SER A 250 6.97 -17.44 3.25
C SER A 250 5.72 -17.83 2.48
N ALA A 251 5.50 -19.14 2.30
CA ALA A 251 4.29 -19.68 1.71
C ALA A 251 3.03 -19.17 2.44
N GLY A 252 1.99 -18.82 1.67
CA GLY A 252 0.77 -18.20 2.15
C GLY A 252 0.83 -16.67 2.33
N THR A 253 1.98 -16.04 2.01
CA THR A 253 2.09 -14.57 1.93
C THR A 253 1.81 -14.07 0.51
N THR A 254 1.40 -12.80 0.38
CA THR A 254 1.30 -12.12 -0.91
C THR A 254 2.13 -10.84 -0.89
N LEU A 255 3.00 -10.65 -1.87
CA LEU A 255 3.88 -9.49 -2.00
C LEU A 255 3.54 -8.74 -3.30
N TYR A 256 2.89 -7.58 -3.19
CA TYR A 256 2.45 -6.77 -4.34
C TYR A 256 1.70 -7.59 -5.42
N GLY A 257 0.75 -8.43 -4.99
CA GLY A 257 0.00 -9.31 -5.88
C GLY A 257 0.68 -10.64 -6.23
N VAL A 258 1.95 -10.85 -5.86
CA VAL A 258 2.63 -12.15 -6.01
C VAL A 258 2.40 -12.99 -4.77
N GLU A 259 1.54 -13.99 -4.88
CA GLU A 259 1.27 -14.98 -3.84
C GLU A 259 2.33 -16.07 -3.85
N MET A 260 2.99 -16.29 -2.71
CA MET A 260 3.97 -17.35 -2.51
C MET A 260 3.22 -18.62 -2.11
N LEU A 261 3.29 -19.69 -2.91
CA LEU A 261 2.55 -20.93 -2.65
C LEU A 261 3.37 -21.95 -1.88
N SER A 262 4.60 -22.20 -2.32
CA SER A 262 5.51 -23.15 -1.67
C SER A 262 6.97 -22.78 -1.93
N PHE A 263 7.84 -23.25 -1.07
CA PHE A 263 9.25 -23.41 -1.41
C PHE A 263 9.64 -24.84 -1.05
N GLU A 264 10.48 -25.45 -1.87
CA GLU A 264 10.97 -26.81 -1.67
C GLU A 264 12.47 -26.86 -1.95
N VAL A 265 13.21 -27.62 -1.16
CA VAL A 265 14.61 -27.95 -1.47
C VAL A 265 14.63 -29.33 -2.07
N LYS A 266 15.05 -29.46 -3.33
CA LYS A 266 15.14 -30.75 -4.00
C LYS A 266 16.21 -31.59 -3.32
N GLN A 267 15.86 -32.81 -2.89
CA GLN A 267 16.81 -33.69 -2.20
C GLN A 267 17.78 -34.34 -3.21
N GLY A 268 19.08 -34.03 -3.10
CA GLY A 268 20.13 -34.54 -3.98
C GLY A 268 21.51 -33.93 -3.67
N ALA A 269 22.51 -34.18 -4.53
CA ALA A 269 23.83 -33.55 -4.45
C ALA A 269 23.85 -32.09 -4.94
N GLU A 270 22.74 -31.61 -5.50
CA GLU A 270 22.59 -30.27 -6.05
C GLU A 270 21.84 -29.38 -5.04
N ARG A 271 22.39 -28.19 -4.77
CA ARG A 271 21.80 -27.17 -3.90
C ARG A 271 20.63 -26.46 -4.60
N GLU A 272 19.59 -27.18 -5.04
CA GLU A 272 18.47 -26.60 -5.79
C GLU A 272 17.26 -26.26 -4.90
N ILE A 273 16.66 -25.09 -5.16
CA ILE A 273 15.43 -24.61 -4.52
C ILE A 273 14.37 -24.46 -5.60
N GLU A 274 13.18 -24.95 -5.34
CA GLU A 274 11.98 -24.77 -6.15
C GLU A 274 11.02 -23.83 -5.42
N VAL A 275 10.45 -22.86 -6.13
CA VAL A 275 9.48 -21.89 -5.60
C VAL A 275 8.25 -21.93 -6.47
N ALA A 276 7.09 -22.21 -5.89
CA ALA A 276 5.81 -22.07 -6.58
C ALA A 276 5.13 -20.76 -6.17
N LEU A 277 4.59 -20.03 -7.15
CA LEU A 277 3.93 -18.74 -6.92
C LEU A 277 2.78 -18.47 -7.89
N LYS A 278 1.96 -17.46 -7.58
CA LYS A 278 0.93 -16.91 -8.48
C LYS A 278 1.02 -15.39 -8.53
N ASN A 279 0.90 -14.81 -9.72
CA ASN A 279 0.75 -13.38 -9.88
C ASN A 279 -0.73 -13.03 -10.09
N ARG A 280 -1.32 -12.36 -9.09
CA ARG A 280 -2.75 -12.03 -9.00
C ARG A 280 -3.10 -10.71 -9.66
N PHE A 281 -2.14 -9.81 -9.82
CA PHE A 281 -2.38 -8.48 -10.38
C PHE A 281 -2.38 -8.51 -11.91
N LEU A 282 -3.07 -7.53 -12.50
CA LEU A 282 -3.24 -7.34 -13.94
C LEU A 282 -1.94 -6.85 -14.61
N ARG A 283 -0.88 -7.67 -14.57
CA ARG A 283 0.42 -7.39 -15.19
C ARG A 283 1.27 -8.63 -15.45
N TYR A 284 2.32 -8.42 -16.21
CA TYR A 284 3.48 -9.29 -16.30
C TYR A 284 4.61 -8.80 -15.37
N LEU A 285 5.44 -9.75 -14.91
CA LEU A 285 6.66 -9.47 -14.14
C LEU A 285 7.81 -10.36 -14.63
N ASN A 286 9.03 -9.86 -14.66
CA ASN A 286 10.21 -10.71 -14.74
C ASN A 286 10.61 -11.17 -13.34
N ALA A 287 11.01 -12.43 -13.21
CA ALA A 287 11.65 -12.97 -12.02
C ALA A 287 13.14 -13.22 -12.29
N HIS A 288 13.99 -12.63 -11.45
CA HIS A 288 15.43 -12.86 -11.42
C HIS A 288 15.88 -13.33 -10.03
N VAL A 289 17.08 -13.90 -9.94
CA VAL A 289 17.75 -14.22 -8.68
C VAL A 289 19.11 -13.55 -8.59
N GLU A 290 19.35 -12.80 -7.50
CA GLU A 290 20.65 -12.23 -7.14
C GLU A 290 21.23 -12.99 -5.95
N TYR A 291 22.44 -13.53 -6.09
CA TYR A 291 23.10 -14.26 -5.01
C TYR A 291 24.02 -13.34 -4.21
N ARG A 292 24.05 -13.51 -2.89
CA ARG A 292 24.88 -12.72 -1.99
C ARG A 292 25.77 -13.57 -1.09
N ASP A 293 26.96 -13.06 -0.81
CA ASP A 293 27.91 -13.67 0.12
C ASP A 293 27.52 -13.43 1.60
N ILE A 294 28.34 -13.94 2.54
CA ILE A 294 28.10 -13.80 3.99
C ILE A 294 28.20 -12.35 4.49
N ASN A 295 28.87 -11.48 3.73
CA ASN A 295 29.00 -10.04 3.99
C ASN A 295 27.93 -9.22 3.24
N ASP A 296 26.92 -9.90 2.71
CA ASP A 296 25.81 -9.36 1.95
C ASP A 296 26.17 -8.69 0.62
N LYS A 297 27.33 -9.02 0.04
CA LYS A 297 27.75 -8.47 -1.24
C LYS A 297 27.19 -9.29 -2.40
N PRO A 298 26.66 -8.65 -3.46
CA PRO A 298 26.19 -9.36 -4.64
C PRO A 298 27.34 -10.08 -5.36
N LEU A 299 27.10 -11.32 -5.72
CA LEU A 299 28.02 -12.17 -6.48
C LEU A 299 27.84 -11.95 -7.99
N ASN A 300 28.92 -12.07 -8.75
CA ASN A 300 28.88 -11.87 -10.19
C ASN A 300 28.38 -13.13 -10.92
N ILE A 301 27.27 -12.99 -11.66
CA ILE A 301 26.59 -14.11 -12.34
C ILE A 301 27.46 -14.75 -13.42
N LYS A 302 28.24 -13.96 -14.16
CA LYS A 302 29.15 -14.45 -15.22
C LYS A 302 30.26 -15.33 -14.68
N THR A 303 30.60 -15.19 -13.39
CA THR A 303 31.60 -16.02 -12.72
C THR A 303 31.00 -17.25 -12.03
N LEU A 304 29.71 -17.18 -11.65
CA LEU A 304 29.02 -18.24 -10.94
C LEU A 304 28.50 -19.34 -11.86
N PHE A 305 28.06 -18.98 -13.08
CA PHE A 305 27.43 -19.91 -14.01
C PHE A 305 28.09 -19.83 -15.39
N SER A 306 28.36 -20.98 -16.01
CA SER A 306 28.91 -21.04 -17.37
C SER A 306 27.87 -20.75 -18.44
N GLU A 307 26.61 -21.13 -18.20
CA GLU A 307 25.48 -20.84 -19.07
C GLU A 307 24.90 -19.48 -18.71
N GLN A 308 24.74 -18.62 -19.72
CA GLN A 308 24.23 -17.27 -19.58
C GLN A 308 22.95 -17.13 -20.41
N ASN A 309 21.95 -16.46 -19.84
CA ASN A 309 20.78 -15.98 -20.56
C ASN A 309 21.04 -14.53 -21.00
N GLU A 310 20.49 -14.10 -22.13
CA GLU A 310 20.63 -12.71 -22.60
C GLU A 310 19.92 -11.70 -21.68
N LEU A 311 18.94 -12.15 -20.91
CA LEU A 311 18.25 -11.39 -19.86
C LEU A 311 18.98 -11.43 -18.50
N ASP A 312 20.12 -12.10 -18.40
CA ASP A 312 20.98 -12.05 -17.21
C ASP A 312 21.65 -10.67 -17.09
N THR A 313 21.72 -10.15 -15.87
CA THR A 313 22.45 -8.94 -15.54
C THR A 313 23.84 -9.28 -14.99
N ALA A 314 24.66 -8.28 -14.68
CA ALA A 314 25.96 -8.52 -14.03
C ALA A 314 25.84 -9.25 -12.68
N THR A 315 24.72 -9.05 -11.96
CA THR A 315 24.51 -9.52 -10.58
C THR A 315 23.25 -10.35 -10.37
N ALA A 316 22.34 -10.43 -11.35
CA ALA A 316 21.09 -11.19 -11.24
C ALA A 316 20.87 -12.10 -12.45
N ARG A 317 20.53 -13.37 -12.21
CA ARG A 317 20.22 -14.38 -13.23
C ARG A 317 18.72 -14.40 -13.51
N TYR A 318 18.32 -14.39 -14.78
CA TYR A 318 16.93 -14.52 -15.18
C TYR A 318 16.40 -15.92 -14.85
N LEU A 319 15.21 -15.98 -14.25
CA LEU A 319 14.53 -17.22 -13.94
C LEU A 319 13.38 -17.47 -14.91
N ARG A 320 12.41 -16.56 -14.95
CA ARG A 320 11.17 -16.74 -15.72
C ARG A 320 10.36 -15.44 -15.81
N LEU A 321 9.54 -15.33 -16.85
CA LEU A 321 8.45 -14.35 -16.95
C LEU A 321 7.22 -14.88 -16.19
N LEU A 322 6.59 -14.02 -15.40
CA LEU A 322 5.38 -14.29 -14.64
C LEU A 322 4.18 -13.64 -15.34
N SER A 323 3.24 -14.45 -15.83
CA SER A 323 1.97 -13.98 -16.41
C SER A 323 0.95 -13.60 -15.34
N THR A 324 -0.09 -12.86 -15.72
CA THR A 324 -1.31 -12.72 -14.90
C THR A 324 -2.03 -14.06 -14.83
N ASN A 325 -2.47 -14.47 -13.64
CA ASN A 325 -2.89 -15.86 -13.44
C ASN A 325 -4.41 -16.10 -13.33
N ASP A 326 -5.23 -15.06 -13.18
CA ASP A 326 -6.65 -15.26 -12.89
C ASP A 326 -7.57 -14.78 -14.01
N THR A 327 -7.65 -13.47 -14.20
CA THR A 327 -8.62 -12.84 -15.10
C THR A 327 -8.04 -11.59 -15.73
N ILE A 328 -8.35 -11.34 -17.01
CA ILE A 328 -8.01 -10.09 -17.71
C ILE A 328 -9.32 -9.47 -18.22
N ALA A 329 -9.70 -8.31 -17.67
CA ALA A 329 -10.96 -7.63 -18.01
C ALA A 329 -12.18 -8.58 -18.02
N GLY A 330 -12.27 -9.48 -17.03
CA GLY A 330 -13.33 -10.49 -16.93
C GLY A 330 -13.15 -11.75 -17.79
N ILE A 331 -12.15 -11.81 -18.67
CA ILE A 331 -11.78 -13.04 -19.40
C ILE A 331 -11.09 -13.99 -18.42
N PRO A 332 -11.63 -15.21 -18.19
CA PRO A 332 -10.96 -16.20 -17.35
C PRO A 332 -9.71 -16.74 -18.05
N LEU A 333 -8.61 -16.78 -17.30
CA LEU A 333 -7.40 -17.48 -17.68
C LEU A 333 -7.39 -18.85 -17.00
N ASP A 334 -6.59 -19.78 -17.53
CA ASP A 334 -6.31 -21.03 -16.85
C ASP A 334 -5.26 -20.74 -15.76
N PRO A 335 -5.61 -20.84 -14.46
CA PRO A 335 -4.68 -20.51 -13.40
C PRO A 335 -3.60 -21.59 -13.30
N GLU A 336 -2.39 -21.28 -13.75
CA GLU A 336 -1.25 -22.18 -13.65
C GLU A 336 -0.33 -21.74 -12.51
N GLU A 337 0.13 -22.71 -11.72
CA GLU A 337 1.15 -22.46 -10.71
C GLU A 337 2.48 -22.18 -11.42
N ILE A 338 3.11 -21.05 -11.10
CA ILE A 338 4.38 -20.71 -11.73
C ILE A 338 5.49 -21.24 -10.85
N GLU A 339 6.19 -22.25 -11.37
CA GLU A 339 7.37 -22.83 -10.73
C GLU A 339 8.65 -22.12 -11.20
N LEU A 340 9.47 -21.73 -10.24
CA LEU A 340 10.83 -21.22 -10.40
C LEU A 340 11.81 -22.24 -9.83
N THR A 341 12.83 -22.60 -10.59
CA THR A 341 13.96 -23.39 -10.08
C THR A 341 15.19 -22.50 -10.00
N LEU A 342 15.81 -22.42 -8.83
CA LEU A 342 17.05 -21.69 -8.62
C LEU A 342 18.13 -22.57 -7.97
N PRO A 343 19.32 -22.68 -8.57
CA PRO A 343 20.47 -23.30 -7.91
C PRO A 343 21.02 -22.34 -6.86
N MET A 344 21.48 -22.84 -5.71
CA MET A 344 22.09 -22.05 -4.65
C MET A 344 23.60 -22.34 -4.60
N PRO A 345 24.46 -21.46 -5.14
CA PRO A 345 25.91 -21.69 -5.22
C PRO A 345 26.58 -21.88 -3.87
N GLU A 346 27.74 -22.55 -3.85
CA GLU A 346 28.48 -22.79 -2.60
C GLU A 346 28.88 -21.52 -1.87
N GLN A 347 29.23 -20.48 -2.63
CA GLN A 347 29.66 -19.18 -2.14
C GLN A 347 28.51 -18.31 -1.64
N ALA A 348 27.25 -18.68 -1.94
CA ALA A 348 26.08 -17.88 -1.59
C ALA A 348 25.59 -18.22 -0.17
N SER A 349 25.37 -17.18 0.62
CA SER A 349 24.72 -17.24 1.95
C SER A 349 23.25 -16.82 1.90
N SER A 350 22.84 -16.10 0.85
CA SER A 350 21.43 -15.85 0.53
C SER A 350 21.20 -15.71 -0.98
N ALA A 351 19.94 -15.88 -1.39
CA ALA A 351 19.45 -15.66 -2.74
C ALA A 351 18.25 -14.70 -2.69
N MET A 352 18.31 -13.61 -3.44
CA MET A 352 17.27 -12.59 -3.51
C MET A 352 16.44 -12.83 -4.77
N LEU A 353 15.19 -13.28 -4.60
CA LEU A 353 14.23 -13.28 -5.70
C LEU A 353 13.83 -11.83 -5.97
N ARG A 354 14.00 -11.39 -7.22
CA ARG A 354 13.74 -10.02 -7.67
C ARG A 354 12.61 -10.06 -8.70
N PHE A 355 11.58 -9.26 -8.48
CA PHE A 355 10.45 -9.13 -9.39
C PHE A 355 10.42 -7.73 -9.99
N THR A 356 10.41 -7.62 -11.32
CA THR A 356 10.44 -6.34 -12.04
C THR A 356 9.28 -6.21 -13.03
N GLY A 357 8.69 -5.01 -13.13
CA GLY A 357 7.64 -4.73 -14.11
C GLY A 357 6.93 -3.40 -13.89
N LEU A 358 5.68 -3.30 -14.35
CA LEU A 358 4.92 -2.05 -14.28
C LEU A 358 4.61 -1.67 -12.83
N GLY A 359 5.05 -0.47 -12.46
CA GLY A 359 4.87 0.19 -11.18
C GLY A 359 5.36 1.64 -11.27
N ILE A 360 5.00 2.49 -10.31
CA ILE A 360 5.49 3.89 -10.26
C ILE A 360 6.12 4.23 -8.90
N ASN A 361 6.63 5.45 -8.74
CA ASN A 361 7.29 5.97 -7.53
C ASN A 361 8.67 5.35 -7.19
N ALA A 362 9.37 4.79 -8.18
CA ALA A 362 10.81 4.51 -8.08
C ALA A 362 11.44 4.55 -9.48
N PRO A 363 12.78 4.68 -9.60
CA PRO A 363 13.46 4.46 -10.86
C PRO A 363 13.10 3.07 -11.42
N ILE A 364 12.75 3.03 -12.70
CA ILE A 364 12.39 1.79 -13.39
C ILE A 364 13.68 1.09 -13.79
N PRO A 365 13.94 -0.13 -13.29
CA PRO A 365 15.13 -0.87 -13.68
C PRO A 365 14.99 -1.37 -15.12
N ASN A 366 16.09 -1.50 -15.85
CA ASN A 366 16.06 -1.90 -17.27
C ASN A 366 15.34 -3.24 -17.47
N GLU A 367 15.48 -4.16 -16.51
CA GLU A 367 14.84 -5.48 -16.56
C GLU A 367 13.30 -5.43 -16.39
N ALA A 368 12.71 -4.28 -16.08
CA ALA A 368 11.26 -4.08 -16.01
C ALA A 368 10.61 -3.75 -17.37
N MET A 369 11.40 -3.33 -18.38
CA MET A 369 10.83 -2.80 -19.63
C MET A 369 10.05 -3.85 -20.42
N SER A 370 10.58 -5.06 -20.52
CA SER A 370 9.91 -6.18 -21.18
C SER A 370 8.53 -6.49 -20.57
N PRO A 371 8.40 -6.73 -19.25
CA PRO A 371 7.10 -6.97 -18.63
C PRO A 371 6.17 -5.75 -18.67
N ILE A 372 6.68 -4.51 -18.69
CA ILE A 372 5.84 -3.30 -18.89
C ILE A 372 5.14 -3.36 -20.25
N ILE A 373 5.88 -3.66 -21.32
CA ILE A 373 5.33 -3.72 -22.67
C ILE A 373 4.32 -4.86 -22.81
N LEU A 374 4.64 -6.02 -22.25
CA LEU A 374 3.74 -7.17 -22.25
C LEU A 374 2.44 -6.87 -21.49
N THR A 375 2.54 -6.20 -20.35
CA THR A 375 1.37 -5.70 -19.61
C THR A 375 0.56 -4.76 -20.50
N SER A 376 1.22 -3.83 -21.17
CA SER A 376 0.55 -2.87 -22.05
C SER A 376 -0.16 -3.54 -23.22
N ILE A 377 0.42 -4.56 -23.83
CA ILE A 377 -0.16 -5.25 -24.97
C ILE A 377 -1.25 -6.23 -24.53
N VAL A 378 -0.91 -7.18 -23.66
CA VAL A 378 -1.76 -8.35 -23.38
C VAL A 378 -2.83 -8.03 -22.34
N ASN A 379 -2.48 -7.28 -21.28
CA ASN A 379 -3.43 -6.98 -20.20
C ASN A 379 -4.32 -5.77 -20.48
N ILE A 380 -3.88 -4.84 -21.33
CA ILE A 380 -4.59 -3.58 -21.59
C ILE A 380 -5.03 -3.49 -23.06
N GLY A 381 -4.09 -3.67 -24.00
CA GLY A 381 -4.36 -3.52 -25.43
C GLY A 381 -5.33 -4.54 -26.01
N ILE A 382 -5.09 -5.84 -25.78
CA ILE A 382 -5.97 -6.91 -26.27
C ILE A 382 -7.40 -6.76 -25.73
N PRO A 383 -7.65 -6.52 -24.43
CA PRO A 383 -9.01 -6.28 -23.95
C PRO A 383 -9.71 -5.08 -24.60
N ALA A 384 -9.01 -3.95 -24.75
CA ALA A 384 -9.56 -2.78 -25.43
C ALA A 384 -9.92 -3.09 -26.90
N LEU A 385 -9.09 -3.88 -27.57
CA LEU A 385 -9.32 -4.35 -28.93
C LEU A 385 -10.53 -5.31 -29.00
N LEU A 386 -10.64 -6.27 -28.08
CA LEU A 386 -11.76 -7.21 -28.02
C LEU A 386 -13.09 -6.47 -27.76
N LEU A 387 -13.09 -5.46 -26.88
CA LEU A 387 -14.25 -4.58 -26.68
C LEU A 387 -14.66 -3.87 -27.96
N ALA A 388 -13.71 -3.32 -28.70
CA ALA A 388 -13.99 -2.64 -29.97
C ALA A 388 -14.56 -3.59 -31.03
N LEU A 389 -14.09 -4.84 -31.04
CA LEU A 389 -14.55 -5.87 -31.98
C LEU A 389 -15.86 -6.56 -31.55
N GLY A 390 -16.37 -6.27 -30.34
CA GLY A 390 -17.58 -6.92 -29.83
C GLY A 390 -17.39 -8.38 -29.43
N ILE A 391 -16.19 -8.74 -28.96
CA ILE A 391 -15.84 -10.11 -28.55
C ILE A 391 -15.92 -10.19 -27.02
N GLY A 392 -16.92 -10.91 -26.51
CA GLY A 392 -17.17 -11.05 -25.07
C GLY A 392 -16.22 -12.00 -24.36
N ALA A 393 -16.16 -11.90 -23.02
CA ALA A 393 -15.23 -12.66 -22.19
C ALA A 393 -15.37 -14.19 -22.26
N GLY A 394 -16.57 -14.69 -22.56
CA GLY A 394 -16.87 -16.12 -22.69
C GLY A 394 -16.52 -16.72 -24.06
N ALA A 395 -16.08 -15.90 -25.03
CA ALA A 395 -15.74 -16.38 -26.35
C ALA A 395 -14.44 -17.21 -26.30
N SER A 396 -14.46 -18.42 -26.87
CA SER A 396 -13.26 -19.26 -26.96
C SER A 396 -12.08 -18.56 -27.64
N ALA A 397 -12.39 -17.62 -28.53
CA ALA A 397 -11.44 -16.76 -29.19
C ALA A 397 -10.74 -15.77 -28.25
N ALA A 398 -11.46 -15.15 -27.30
CA ALA A 398 -10.89 -14.19 -26.36
C ALA A 398 -9.82 -14.88 -25.50
N HIS A 399 -10.17 -16.05 -24.95
CA HIS A 399 -9.24 -16.88 -24.21
C HIS A 399 -8.06 -17.34 -25.09
N ALA A 400 -8.33 -17.88 -26.29
CA ALA A 400 -7.27 -18.38 -27.17
C ALA A 400 -6.27 -17.29 -27.60
N VAL A 401 -6.74 -16.08 -27.89
CA VAL A 401 -5.87 -14.95 -28.30
C VAL A 401 -4.96 -14.52 -27.16
N ILE A 402 -5.48 -14.47 -25.93
CA ILE A 402 -4.67 -14.14 -24.75
C ILE A 402 -3.65 -15.24 -24.46
N THR A 403 -4.09 -16.50 -24.43
CA THR A 403 -3.22 -17.65 -24.13
C THR A 403 -2.10 -17.77 -25.17
N GLU A 404 -2.39 -17.58 -26.47
CA GLU A 404 -1.36 -17.64 -27.51
C GLU A 404 -0.43 -16.43 -27.51
N ALA A 405 -0.95 -15.24 -27.24
CA ALA A 405 -0.08 -14.08 -27.05
C ALA A 405 0.89 -14.32 -25.88
N ALA A 406 0.43 -14.95 -24.79
CA ALA A 406 1.29 -15.33 -23.68
C ALA A 406 2.31 -16.43 -24.07
N GLU A 407 1.87 -17.49 -24.76
CA GLU A 407 2.76 -18.59 -25.20
C GLU A 407 3.82 -18.14 -26.20
N ALA A 408 3.48 -17.24 -27.12
CA ALA A 408 4.41 -16.71 -28.12
C ALA A 408 5.59 -16.04 -27.42
N VAL A 409 5.36 -15.32 -26.31
CA VAL A 409 6.43 -14.68 -25.53
C VAL A 409 7.33 -15.71 -24.83
N ILE A 410 6.73 -16.80 -24.32
CA ILE A 410 7.47 -17.86 -23.62
C ILE A 410 8.36 -18.66 -24.58
N LYS A 411 7.87 -18.95 -25.80
CA LYS A 411 8.61 -19.72 -26.81
C LYS A 411 9.72 -18.91 -27.49
N SER A 412 9.65 -17.59 -27.42
CA SER A 412 10.47 -16.69 -28.23
C SER A 412 11.58 -15.99 -27.45
N ALA A 413 12.06 -16.47 -26.31
CA ALA A 413 13.12 -15.81 -25.56
C ALA A 413 14.36 -15.41 -26.41
N GLU A 414 14.65 -16.14 -27.50
CA GLU A 414 15.68 -15.79 -28.51
C GLU A 414 15.21 -14.73 -29.55
N GLU A 415 13.94 -14.69 -29.95
CA GLU A 415 13.39 -13.63 -30.83
C GLU A 415 13.07 -12.34 -30.03
N PHE A 416 12.82 -12.48 -28.73
CA PHE A 416 12.60 -11.40 -27.78
C PHE A 416 13.86 -10.55 -27.58
N ALA A 417 15.05 -11.07 -27.90
CA ALA A 417 16.31 -10.34 -27.92
C ALA A 417 16.35 -9.28 -29.04
N LEU A 418 15.82 -9.62 -30.23
CA LEU A 418 15.65 -8.66 -31.33
C LEU A 418 14.64 -7.57 -30.95
N VAL A 419 13.60 -7.95 -30.19
CA VAL A 419 12.65 -7.00 -29.61
C VAL A 419 13.33 -6.12 -28.56
N LEU A 420 14.14 -6.68 -27.66
CA LEU A 420 14.92 -5.92 -26.68
C LEU A 420 15.87 -4.93 -27.36
N GLN A 421 16.51 -5.31 -28.47
CA GLN A 421 17.39 -4.42 -29.22
C GLN A 421 16.62 -3.28 -29.90
N ALA A 422 15.48 -3.58 -30.54
CA ALA A 422 14.55 -2.56 -31.03
C ALA A 422 14.01 -1.65 -29.91
N LEU A 423 13.86 -2.20 -28.71
CA LEU A 423 13.43 -1.47 -27.52
C LEU A 423 14.56 -0.69 -26.86
N GLU A 424 15.82 -1.08 -26.97
CA GLU A 424 16.99 -0.29 -26.57
C GLU A 424 17.13 0.94 -27.47
N ASP A 425 16.90 0.79 -28.78
CA ASP A 425 16.82 1.90 -29.72
C ASP A 425 15.59 2.79 -29.45
N LEU A 426 14.46 2.18 -29.10
CA LEU A 426 13.28 2.91 -28.61
C LEU A 426 13.54 3.55 -27.24
N TYR A 427 14.38 2.95 -26.40
CA TYR A 427 14.77 3.46 -25.07
C TYR A 427 15.70 4.66 -25.20
N GLU A 428 16.54 4.77 -26.24
CA GLU A 428 17.24 6.02 -26.56
C GLU A 428 16.26 7.13 -26.98
N ILE A 429 15.18 6.78 -27.69
CA ILE A 429 14.09 7.71 -28.05
C ILE A 429 13.23 8.09 -26.82
N LEU A 430 13.00 7.14 -25.91
CA LEU A 430 12.21 7.27 -24.68
C LEU A 430 13.03 7.76 -23.48
N GLY A 431 14.36 7.81 -23.57
CA GLY A 431 15.27 8.16 -22.49
C GLY A 431 15.10 9.59 -21.97
N GLY A 432 14.50 10.47 -22.79
CA GLY A 432 14.04 11.80 -22.35
C GLY A 432 12.75 11.79 -21.53
N VAL A 433 11.92 10.75 -21.66
CA VAL A 433 10.57 10.60 -21.06
C VAL A 433 10.64 9.97 -19.66
N VAL A 434 11.68 9.16 -19.37
CA VAL A 434 11.89 8.57 -18.04
C VAL A 434 12.15 9.62 -16.95
N ALA A 435 12.51 10.86 -17.34
CA ALA A 435 12.62 12.00 -16.43
C ALA A 435 11.27 12.65 -16.06
N GLY A 436 10.18 12.39 -16.80
CA GLY A 436 8.89 13.08 -16.67
C GLY A 436 7.79 12.33 -15.89
N GLY A 437 8.06 11.10 -15.42
CA GLY A 437 7.15 10.34 -14.55
C GLY A 437 6.35 9.24 -15.26
N GLY A 438 5.62 8.43 -14.48
CA GLY A 438 4.98 7.19 -14.96
C GLY A 438 3.88 7.39 -16.02
N GLY A 439 3.21 8.54 -16.04
CA GLY A 439 2.16 8.83 -17.03
C GLY A 439 2.69 9.01 -18.45
N GLU A 440 3.83 9.69 -18.62
CA GLU A 440 4.43 9.88 -19.94
C GLU A 440 4.95 8.56 -20.51
N LEU A 441 5.50 7.69 -19.66
CA LEU A 441 5.88 6.33 -20.06
C LEU A 441 4.68 5.54 -20.57
N LEU A 442 3.54 5.57 -19.90
CA LEU A 442 2.34 4.86 -20.35
C LEU A 442 1.81 5.37 -21.69
N ILE A 443 1.81 6.68 -21.91
CA ILE A 443 1.42 7.28 -23.20
C ILE A 443 2.41 6.85 -24.29
N ALA A 444 3.70 6.89 -24.00
CA ALA A 444 4.73 6.55 -24.97
C ALA A 444 4.72 5.05 -25.32
N VAL A 445 4.57 4.17 -24.33
CA VAL A 445 4.38 2.73 -24.55
C VAL A 445 3.08 2.46 -25.30
N GLY A 446 1.97 3.13 -24.97
CA GLY A 446 0.70 2.97 -25.69
C GLY A 446 0.80 3.29 -27.19
N ASN A 447 1.58 4.31 -27.55
CA ASN A 447 1.84 4.67 -28.94
C ASN A 447 2.58 3.59 -29.73
N VAL A 448 3.41 2.78 -29.07
CA VAL A 448 4.24 1.75 -29.73
C VAL A 448 3.70 0.34 -29.55
N ALA A 449 3.01 0.07 -28.44
CA ALA A 449 2.49 -1.25 -28.05
C ALA A 449 1.62 -1.89 -29.13
N ILE A 450 0.83 -1.08 -29.84
CA ILE A 450 0.01 -1.52 -30.96
C ILE A 450 0.87 -2.08 -32.10
N ASN A 451 1.91 -1.31 -32.50
CA ASN A 451 2.76 -1.69 -33.62
C ASN A 451 3.55 -2.96 -33.28
N LEU A 452 4.04 -3.03 -32.04
CA LEU A 452 4.64 -4.25 -31.50
C LEU A 452 3.63 -5.39 -31.48
N PHE A 453 2.37 -5.17 -31.09
CA PHE A 453 1.37 -6.23 -31.10
C PHE A 453 1.13 -6.78 -32.52
N LEU A 454 1.03 -5.89 -33.51
CA LEU A 454 0.80 -6.26 -34.91
C LEU A 454 1.95 -7.07 -35.53
N GLU A 455 3.15 -7.00 -34.94
CA GLU A 455 4.34 -7.63 -35.50
C GLU A 455 4.81 -8.84 -34.71
N LEU A 456 4.67 -8.78 -33.39
CA LEU A 456 5.12 -9.82 -32.48
C LEU A 456 4.13 -10.99 -32.36
N PHE A 457 2.86 -10.79 -32.74
CA PHE A 457 1.82 -11.82 -32.56
C PHE A 457 1.03 -12.15 -33.84
N PRO A 458 1.69 -12.47 -34.97
CA PRO A 458 1.02 -12.73 -36.25
C PRO A 458 -0.03 -13.85 -36.18
N GLU A 459 0.20 -14.88 -35.36
CA GLU A 459 -0.77 -15.97 -35.17
C GLU A 459 -2.02 -15.51 -34.40
N ALA A 460 -1.84 -14.75 -33.32
CA ALA A 460 -2.95 -14.18 -32.54
C ALA A 460 -3.78 -13.21 -33.41
N LEU A 461 -3.12 -12.41 -34.24
CA LEU A 461 -3.77 -11.52 -35.22
C LEU A 461 -4.55 -12.31 -36.27
N ALA A 462 -3.98 -13.40 -36.79
CA ALA A 462 -4.68 -14.25 -37.77
C ALA A 462 -5.98 -14.82 -37.20
N LYS A 463 -6.00 -15.19 -35.91
CA LYS A 463 -7.22 -15.65 -35.23
C LYS A 463 -8.25 -14.53 -35.03
N LEU A 464 -7.81 -13.36 -34.57
CA LEU A 464 -8.68 -12.20 -34.46
C LEU A 464 -9.27 -11.83 -35.83
N ALA A 465 -8.43 -11.81 -36.87
CA ALA A 465 -8.85 -11.54 -38.23
C ALA A 465 -9.79 -12.62 -38.80
N ALA A 466 -9.65 -13.89 -38.40
CA ALA A 466 -10.58 -14.94 -38.80
C ALA A 466 -12.00 -14.73 -38.24
N ILE A 467 -12.13 -13.98 -37.14
CA ILE A 467 -13.41 -13.74 -36.46
C ILE A 467 -14.01 -12.39 -36.87
N ALA A 468 -13.18 -11.34 -36.86
CA ALA A 468 -13.62 -9.97 -37.08
C ALA A 468 -13.33 -9.44 -38.49
N ALA A 469 -12.59 -10.17 -39.34
CA ALA A 469 -11.93 -9.69 -40.56
C ALA A 469 -10.74 -8.74 -40.27
N ALA A 470 -9.72 -8.81 -41.14
CA ALA A 470 -8.47 -8.05 -40.97
C ALA A 470 -8.68 -6.53 -41.03
N ASP A 471 -9.62 -6.05 -41.85
CA ASP A 471 -9.89 -4.61 -41.95
C ASP A 471 -10.47 -4.05 -40.65
N LYS A 472 -11.39 -4.78 -39.98
CA LYS A 472 -11.92 -4.35 -38.68
C LYS A 472 -10.86 -4.30 -37.57
N LEU A 473 -9.84 -5.15 -37.65
CA LEU A 473 -8.72 -5.18 -36.72
C LEU A 473 -7.89 -3.89 -36.81
N ALA A 474 -7.60 -3.42 -38.03
CA ALA A 474 -6.90 -2.16 -38.26
C ALA A 474 -7.73 -0.95 -37.74
N ALA A 475 -9.05 -0.98 -37.90
CA ALA A 475 -9.93 0.07 -37.38
C ALA A 475 -10.05 0.09 -35.83
N ALA A 476 -9.79 -1.03 -35.17
CA ALA A 476 -9.89 -1.17 -33.71
C ALA A 476 -8.58 -0.81 -32.96
N VAL A 477 -7.48 -0.63 -33.68
CA VAL A 477 -6.18 -0.25 -33.14
C VAL A 477 -6.23 0.99 -32.20
N PRO A 478 -6.90 2.09 -32.56
CA PRO A 478 -6.88 3.32 -31.76
C PRO A 478 -7.44 3.21 -30.32
N TYR A 479 -8.29 2.22 -30.06
CA TYR A 479 -8.88 2.03 -28.72
C TYR A 479 -7.83 1.65 -27.67
N VAL A 480 -6.72 1.05 -28.09
CA VAL A 480 -5.57 0.76 -27.21
C VAL A 480 -4.94 2.07 -26.72
N GLY A 481 -4.79 3.06 -27.60
CA GLY A 481 -4.28 4.38 -27.24
C GLY A 481 -5.17 5.09 -26.22
N ILE A 482 -6.50 5.01 -26.39
CA ILE A 482 -7.47 5.55 -25.43
C ILE A 482 -7.30 4.87 -24.07
N ALA A 483 -7.26 3.54 -24.01
CA ALA A 483 -7.11 2.81 -22.75
C ALA A 483 -5.83 3.20 -21.98
N MET A 484 -4.72 3.41 -22.72
CA MET A 484 -3.45 3.85 -22.14
C MET A 484 -3.48 5.29 -21.62
N THR A 485 -4.08 6.20 -22.38
CA THR A 485 -4.26 7.59 -21.97
C THR A 485 -5.19 7.70 -20.75
N VAL A 486 -6.24 6.88 -20.69
CA VAL A 486 -7.14 6.84 -19.54
C VAL A 486 -6.45 6.23 -18.31
N LEU A 487 -5.59 5.22 -18.48
CA LEU A 487 -4.76 4.71 -17.38
C LEU A 487 -3.73 5.76 -16.91
N SER A 488 -3.16 6.55 -17.83
CA SER A 488 -2.18 7.59 -17.47
C SER A 488 -2.79 8.74 -16.68
N ALA A 489 -4.11 8.97 -16.79
CA ALA A 489 -4.86 9.97 -16.02
C ALA A 489 -4.66 9.85 -14.50
N ILE A 490 -4.36 8.65 -14.00
CA ILE A 490 -4.14 8.36 -12.58
C ILE A 490 -2.69 7.98 -12.25
N ALA A 491 -1.75 8.16 -13.19
CA ALA A 491 -0.35 7.75 -13.04
C ALA A 491 0.54 8.81 -12.35
N THR A 492 -0.06 9.86 -11.76
CA THR A 492 0.65 10.82 -10.91
C THR A 492 0.54 10.42 -9.45
N ALA A 493 1.52 10.83 -8.64
CA ALA A 493 1.48 10.54 -7.20
C ALA A 493 0.24 11.16 -6.51
N ALA A 494 -0.19 12.35 -6.97
CA ALA A 494 -1.39 13.03 -6.48
C ALA A 494 -2.68 12.26 -6.81
N ALA A 495 -2.81 11.76 -8.04
CA ALA A 495 -3.98 10.98 -8.44
C ALA A 495 -3.98 9.58 -7.80
N LEU A 496 -2.82 8.93 -7.68
CA LEU A 496 -2.70 7.66 -6.97
C LEU A 496 -3.07 7.76 -5.48
N ALA A 497 -2.83 8.92 -4.87
CA ALA A 497 -3.21 9.18 -3.48
C ALA A 497 -4.73 9.08 -3.26
N GLN A 498 -5.54 9.21 -4.31
CA GLN A 498 -7.00 9.23 -4.23
C GLN A 498 -7.67 7.99 -4.86
N THR A 499 -6.92 7.12 -5.55
CA THR A 499 -7.45 5.95 -6.26
C THR A 499 -7.05 4.60 -5.63
N ILE A 500 -7.58 3.49 -6.12
CA ILE A 500 -7.24 2.12 -5.72
C ILE A 500 -6.83 1.35 -6.98
N VAL A 501 -5.63 1.60 -7.47
CA VAL A 501 -5.10 0.89 -8.65
C VAL A 501 -3.96 -0.03 -8.25
N GLU A 502 -4.21 -1.33 -8.34
CA GLU A 502 -3.33 -2.38 -7.80
C GLU A 502 -1.99 -2.41 -8.55
N THR A 503 -2.04 -2.21 -9.87
CA THR A 503 -0.86 -2.30 -10.73
C THR A 503 0.10 -1.13 -10.51
N LEU A 504 -0.42 0.10 -10.61
CA LEU A 504 0.39 1.33 -10.49
C LEU A 504 0.87 1.60 -9.06
N THR A 505 0.17 1.12 -8.02
CA THR A 505 0.61 1.28 -6.63
C THR A 505 1.72 0.32 -6.19
N SER A 506 2.19 -0.55 -7.07
CA SER A 506 3.35 -1.40 -6.80
C SER A 506 4.67 -0.70 -7.15
N PRO A 507 5.78 -1.03 -6.48
CA PRO A 507 7.09 -0.59 -6.92
C PRO A 507 7.51 -1.31 -8.23
N PRO A 508 8.26 -0.64 -9.13
CA PRO A 508 8.85 -1.27 -10.32
C PRO A 508 9.78 -2.46 -10.03
N LEU A 509 10.33 -2.53 -8.82
CA LEU A 509 11.16 -3.61 -8.31
C LEU A 509 10.77 -3.92 -6.86
N PHE A 510 10.56 -5.19 -6.56
CA PHE A 510 10.45 -5.69 -5.19
C PHE A 510 11.13 -7.07 -5.06
N THR A 511 11.41 -7.47 -3.83
CA THR A 511 12.25 -8.64 -3.58
C THR A 511 11.74 -9.54 -2.47
N ASN A 512 12.09 -10.82 -2.53
CA ASN A 512 11.94 -11.78 -1.43
C ASN A 512 13.27 -12.49 -1.20
N ARG A 513 13.89 -12.28 -0.03
CA ARG A 513 15.17 -12.91 0.29
C ARG A 513 14.98 -14.34 0.80
N LEU A 514 15.80 -15.26 0.31
CA LEU A 514 15.97 -16.61 0.83
C LEU A 514 17.34 -16.70 1.53
N SER A 515 17.33 -16.81 2.85
CA SER A 515 18.57 -16.90 3.65
C SER A 515 18.82 -18.34 4.13
N LEU A 516 20.08 -18.74 4.25
CA LEU A 516 20.44 -19.94 5.02
C LEU A 516 20.02 -19.76 6.49
N VAL A 517 19.78 -20.86 7.21
CA VAL A 517 19.39 -20.81 8.63
C VAL A 517 20.45 -21.40 9.57
N GLN A 518 20.36 -21.01 10.84
CA GLN A 518 21.18 -21.48 11.96
C GLN A 518 20.35 -21.72 13.23
N ASP A 519 20.82 -22.59 14.11
CA ASP A 519 20.23 -22.80 15.43
C ASP A 519 20.95 -21.96 16.50
N ILE A 520 20.19 -21.36 17.41
CA ILE A 520 20.67 -20.47 18.46
C ILE A 520 20.32 -21.06 19.83
N LYS A 521 21.29 -21.12 20.74
CA LYS A 521 21.02 -21.53 22.13
C LYS A 521 20.63 -20.32 22.97
N LEU A 522 19.43 -20.33 23.54
CA LEU A 522 18.93 -19.27 24.41
C LEU A 522 18.92 -19.72 25.88
N GLN A 523 19.40 -18.85 26.77
CA GLN A 523 19.29 -19.00 28.21
C GLN A 523 18.53 -17.83 28.83
N LEU A 524 17.34 -18.08 29.36
CA LEU A 524 16.57 -17.06 30.08
C LEU A 524 16.96 -17.08 31.56
N LYS A 525 17.36 -15.93 32.12
CA LYS A 525 17.87 -15.82 33.50
C LYS A 525 17.03 -14.86 34.34
N PRO A 526 16.68 -15.18 35.58
CA PRO A 526 16.05 -14.22 36.47
C PRO A 526 17.05 -13.15 36.94
N THR A 527 16.61 -11.89 36.97
CA THR A 527 17.42 -10.73 37.38
C THR A 527 16.88 -10.12 38.68
N PRO A 528 17.72 -9.67 39.63
CA PRO A 528 19.19 -9.77 39.66
C PRO A 528 19.68 -11.21 39.89
N ALA A 529 20.90 -11.52 39.45
CA ALA A 529 21.46 -12.87 39.52
C ALA A 529 21.30 -13.52 40.92
N GLY A 530 20.78 -14.75 40.95
CA GLY A 530 20.43 -15.46 42.19
C GLY A 530 18.98 -15.23 42.66
N SER A 531 18.18 -14.42 41.96
CA SER A 531 16.74 -14.32 42.17
C SER A 531 15.98 -15.48 41.51
N SER A 532 14.70 -15.63 41.84
CA SER A 532 13.81 -16.57 41.15
C SER A 532 12.99 -15.86 40.07
N PHE A 533 12.45 -16.60 39.11
CA PHE A 533 11.31 -16.11 38.34
C PHE A 533 10.12 -15.83 39.26
N ALA A 534 9.19 -14.98 38.81
CA ALA A 534 7.98 -14.66 39.57
C ALA A 534 7.24 -15.96 39.92
N THR A 535 6.77 -16.09 41.18
CA THR A 535 6.07 -17.30 41.64
C THR A 535 4.81 -17.59 40.82
N ALA A 536 4.15 -16.54 40.35
CA ALA A 536 2.96 -16.65 39.51
C ALA A 536 3.28 -17.02 38.04
N ALA A 537 4.55 -17.08 37.61
CA ALA A 537 4.91 -17.42 36.24
C ALA A 537 4.58 -18.89 35.92
N SER A 538 3.97 -19.10 34.75
CA SER A 538 3.51 -20.41 34.27
C SER A 538 3.86 -20.65 32.81
N HIS A 539 3.84 -19.59 31.99
CA HIS A 539 4.12 -19.64 30.56
C HIS A 539 5.12 -18.56 30.17
N TYR A 540 5.87 -18.79 29.10
CA TYR A 540 6.70 -17.79 28.46
C TYR A 540 6.33 -17.66 26.99
N LYS A 541 6.53 -16.46 26.44
CA LYS A 541 6.50 -16.19 25.01
C LYS A 541 7.75 -15.43 24.61
N ILE A 542 8.54 -16.02 23.72
CA ILE A 542 9.71 -15.42 23.09
C ILE A 542 9.29 -14.96 21.70
N THR A 543 9.66 -13.73 21.35
CA THR A 543 9.45 -13.16 20.03
C THR A 543 10.80 -12.72 19.48
N ALA A 544 11.21 -13.26 18.34
CA ALA A 544 12.39 -12.81 17.61
C ALA A 544 11.97 -11.81 16.54
N HIS A 545 12.50 -10.59 16.66
CA HIS A 545 12.31 -9.49 15.74
C HIS A 545 13.51 -9.44 14.81
N TYR A 546 13.32 -9.86 13.57
CA TYR A 546 14.32 -9.75 12.52
C TYR A 546 14.08 -8.49 11.71
N ASN A 547 15.15 -7.82 11.29
CA ASN A 547 15.05 -6.62 10.46
C ASN A 547 14.85 -6.91 8.95
N GLN A 548 14.99 -8.16 8.52
CA GLN A 548 14.94 -8.62 7.11
C GLN A 548 14.17 -9.95 6.97
N SER A 549 13.37 -10.32 7.97
CA SER A 549 12.56 -11.54 7.95
C SER A 549 11.34 -11.37 8.84
N ILE A 550 10.30 -12.14 8.56
CA ILE A 550 9.09 -12.13 9.37
C ILE A 550 9.35 -12.45 10.84
N THR A 551 8.66 -11.72 11.72
CA THR A 551 8.70 -11.94 13.17
C THR A 551 8.25 -13.36 13.51
N ARG A 552 9.04 -14.04 14.35
CA ARG A 552 8.79 -15.42 14.78
C ARG A 552 8.54 -15.47 16.27
N THR A 553 7.67 -16.37 16.70
CA THR A 553 7.33 -16.54 18.13
C THR A 553 7.49 -17.99 18.58
N LEU A 554 7.88 -18.18 19.85
CA LEU A 554 7.98 -19.47 20.53
C LEU A 554 7.35 -19.36 21.91
N GLU A 555 6.40 -20.24 22.21
CA GLU A 555 5.72 -20.32 23.50
C GLU A 555 6.10 -21.60 24.25
N GLY A 556 6.10 -21.54 25.58
CA GLY A 556 6.37 -22.71 26.41
C GLY A 556 6.00 -22.49 27.88
N THR A 557 6.34 -23.45 28.73
CA THR A 557 6.01 -23.43 30.16
C THR A 557 7.21 -23.07 31.02
N VAL A 558 7.00 -22.31 32.08
CA VAL A 558 8.00 -22.01 33.12
C VAL A 558 7.49 -22.45 34.48
N LEU A 559 8.38 -22.98 35.31
CA LEU A 559 8.11 -23.24 36.72
C LEU A 559 8.33 -21.94 37.52
N GLY A 560 7.25 -21.26 37.89
CA GLY A 560 7.30 -20.07 38.74
C GLY A 560 8.06 -20.32 40.05
N GLY A 561 8.84 -19.33 40.50
CA GLY A 561 9.70 -19.46 41.69
C GLY A 561 11.00 -20.24 41.47
N SER A 562 11.25 -20.79 40.28
CA SER A 562 12.55 -21.40 39.94
C SER A 562 13.66 -20.36 39.88
N THR A 563 14.84 -20.70 40.39
CA THR A 563 16.09 -19.93 40.25
C THR A 563 16.96 -20.42 39.08
N ASN A 564 16.61 -21.57 38.48
CA ASN A 564 17.39 -22.17 37.39
C ASN A 564 17.09 -21.44 36.07
N PRO A 565 18.11 -21.10 35.27
CA PRO A 565 17.90 -20.60 33.92
C PRO A 565 17.07 -21.56 33.07
N ILE A 566 16.27 -21.02 32.16
CA ILE A 566 15.54 -21.80 31.16
C ILE A 566 16.44 -21.90 29.94
N ALA A 567 16.96 -23.10 29.66
CA ALA A 567 17.73 -23.37 28.46
C ALA A 567 16.81 -23.91 27.36
N LEU A 568 16.85 -23.30 26.18
CA LEU A 568 16.07 -23.70 25.02
C LEU A 568 16.85 -23.45 23.74
N GLU A 569 16.45 -24.13 22.68
CA GLU A 569 17.03 -23.99 21.35
C GLU A 569 16.05 -23.23 20.46
N TRP A 570 16.49 -22.09 19.97
CA TRP A 570 15.80 -21.32 18.94
C TRP A 570 16.26 -21.83 17.58
N LYS A 571 15.44 -22.67 16.97
CA LYS A 571 15.80 -23.29 15.71
C LYS A 571 15.62 -22.33 14.54
N ASP A 572 16.46 -22.52 13.54
CA ASP A 572 16.21 -22.05 12.19
C ASP A 572 16.16 -20.54 12.02
N SER A 573 16.93 -19.83 12.83
CA SER A 573 17.13 -18.40 12.69
C SER A 573 17.74 -18.11 11.31
N PRO A 574 17.16 -17.23 10.47
CA PRO A 574 17.79 -16.82 9.22
C PRO A 574 19.17 -16.23 9.51
N ILE A 575 20.15 -16.42 8.63
CA ILE A 575 21.47 -15.80 8.71
C ILE A 575 21.41 -14.45 7.97
N GLY A 576 22.06 -13.44 8.54
CA GLY A 576 22.11 -12.09 8.00
C GLY A 576 21.14 -11.11 8.67
N GLY A 577 21.39 -9.81 8.48
CA GLY A 577 20.64 -8.74 9.13
C GLY A 577 20.90 -8.65 10.64
N THR A 578 19.92 -8.10 11.36
CA THR A 578 19.92 -8.00 12.84
C THR A 578 18.74 -8.77 13.42
N VAL A 579 18.91 -9.24 14.66
CA VAL A 579 17.86 -9.91 15.45
C VAL A 579 17.80 -9.34 16.86
N GLU A 580 16.60 -9.17 17.38
CA GLU A 580 16.33 -8.93 18.80
C GLU A 580 15.32 -9.95 19.33
N PHE A 581 15.66 -10.59 20.44
CA PHE A 581 14.76 -11.48 21.16
C PHE A 581 14.09 -10.73 22.31
N THR A 582 12.76 -10.65 22.31
CA THR A 582 11.98 -10.19 23.45
C THR A 582 11.27 -11.36 24.12
N VAL A 583 11.32 -11.40 25.45
CA VAL A 583 10.70 -12.47 26.25
C VAL A 583 9.65 -11.86 27.15
N THR A 584 8.50 -12.51 27.25
CA THR A 584 7.45 -12.20 28.22
C THR A 584 7.10 -13.45 29.03
N LEU A 585 6.96 -13.31 30.34
CA LEU A 585 6.49 -14.36 31.25
C LEU A 585 5.08 -14.04 31.69
N MET A 586 4.22 -15.05 31.67
CA MET A 586 2.80 -14.93 31.96
C MET A 586 2.36 -15.87 33.09
N SER A 587 1.38 -15.43 33.89
CA SER A 587 0.69 -16.31 34.84
C SER A 587 -0.32 -17.22 34.15
N ALA A 588 -0.88 -18.18 34.89
CA ALA A 588 -1.87 -19.12 34.36
C ALA A 588 -3.14 -18.39 33.87
N ASP A 589 -3.43 -17.23 34.47
CA ASP A 589 -4.55 -16.36 34.11
C ASP A 589 -4.16 -15.31 33.04
N GLY A 590 -3.01 -15.48 32.36
CA GLY A 590 -2.56 -14.59 31.27
C GLY A 590 -1.97 -13.26 31.71
N CYS A 591 -1.54 -13.12 32.97
CA CYS A 591 -1.00 -11.86 33.50
C CYS A 591 0.50 -11.73 33.20
N LEU A 592 0.97 -10.57 32.71
CA LEU A 592 2.42 -10.31 32.64
C LEU A 592 3.02 -10.36 34.03
N VAL A 593 4.01 -11.22 34.23
CA VAL A 593 4.73 -11.41 35.50
C VAL A 593 6.24 -11.25 35.36
N GLY A 594 6.74 -11.17 34.12
CA GLY A 594 8.14 -10.87 33.85
C GLY A 594 8.42 -10.63 32.37
N GLN A 595 9.58 -10.06 32.06
CA GLN A 595 9.98 -9.72 30.69
C GLN A 595 11.50 -9.54 30.55
N GLY A 596 12.02 -9.67 29.33
CA GLY A 596 13.42 -9.39 29.02
C GLY A 596 13.65 -9.11 27.53
N SER A 597 14.83 -8.60 27.19
CA SER A 597 15.27 -8.40 25.81
C SER A 597 16.78 -8.66 25.67
N SER A 598 17.20 -9.20 24.52
CA SER A 598 18.62 -9.28 24.14
C SER A 598 19.19 -7.93 23.67
N GLY A 599 18.33 -6.97 23.31
CA GLY A 599 18.69 -5.87 22.43
C GLY A 599 19.01 -6.34 21.00
N GLU A 600 19.30 -5.38 20.12
CA GLU A 600 19.64 -5.64 18.71
C GLU A 600 21.08 -6.17 18.56
N LEU A 601 21.20 -7.34 17.92
CA LEU A 601 22.43 -8.07 17.66
C LEU A 601 22.59 -8.35 16.17
N ASP A 602 23.82 -8.42 15.65
CA ASP A 602 24.02 -8.86 14.26
C ASP A 602 23.76 -10.37 14.20
N ASN A 603 22.91 -10.79 13.28
CA ASN A 603 22.41 -12.15 13.22
C ASN A 603 23.35 -13.07 12.42
N GLN A 604 24.59 -13.16 12.91
CA GLN A 604 25.68 -13.94 12.34
C GLN A 604 26.11 -15.05 13.31
N PRO A 605 26.49 -16.25 12.84
CA PRO A 605 26.82 -17.39 13.71
C PRO A 605 27.84 -17.09 14.81
N GLU A 606 28.81 -16.23 14.50
CA GLU A 606 29.87 -15.81 15.43
C GLU A 606 29.35 -14.98 16.62
N GLN A 607 28.22 -14.28 16.45
CA GLN A 607 27.67 -13.37 17.47
C GLN A 607 26.49 -13.95 18.24
N VAL A 608 25.62 -14.75 17.60
CA VAL A 608 24.33 -15.16 18.19
C VAL A 608 24.19 -16.66 18.45
N SER A 609 25.25 -17.47 18.30
CA SER A 609 25.17 -18.92 18.52
C SER A 609 24.77 -19.32 19.96
N GLU A 610 25.09 -18.51 20.97
CA GLU A 610 24.62 -18.66 22.34
C GLU A 610 24.31 -17.28 22.96
N LEU A 611 23.10 -17.10 23.49
CA LEU A 611 22.62 -15.85 24.05
C LEU A 611 21.99 -16.04 25.43
N GLU A 612 22.27 -15.10 26.32
CA GLU A 612 21.66 -15.02 27.64
C GLU A 612 20.73 -13.80 27.71
N ILE A 613 19.48 -14.00 28.15
CA ILE A 613 18.49 -12.93 28.27
C ILE A 613 18.04 -12.80 29.72
N ASP A 614 18.26 -11.60 30.27
CA ASP A 614 17.88 -11.22 31.62
C ASP A 614 16.38 -10.89 31.72
N ILE A 615 15.68 -11.55 32.63
CA ILE A 615 14.25 -11.43 32.86
C ILE A 615 13.98 -10.68 34.17
N LYS A 616 13.34 -9.52 34.03
CA LYS A 616 12.86 -8.68 35.14
C LYS A 616 11.40 -9.00 35.44
N GLN A 617 11.05 -9.14 36.72
CA GLN A 617 9.66 -9.35 37.14
C GLN A 617 8.84 -8.06 36.99
N VAL A 618 7.57 -8.19 36.56
CA VAL A 618 6.63 -7.07 36.41
C VAL A 618 5.27 -7.52 36.91
N ALA A 619 4.67 -6.89 37.91
CA ALA A 619 3.46 -7.40 38.56
C ALA A 619 2.28 -6.43 38.44
N LEU A 620 1.60 -6.34 37.29
CA LEU A 620 0.31 -5.63 37.19
C LEU A 620 -0.59 -6.22 36.07
N PRO A 621 -1.62 -7.02 36.40
CA PRO A 621 -2.63 -7.44 35.43
C PRO A 621 -3.60 -6.30 35.08
N LEU A 622 -4.07 -6.29 33.83
CA LEU A 622 -5.19 -5.45 33.40
C LEU A 622 -6.47 -6.26 33.57
N THR A 623 -7.45 -5.71 34.27
CA THR A 623 -8.76 -6.31 34.51
C THR A 623 -9.84 -5.26 34.25
N ALA A 624 -11.11 -5.66 34.27
CA ALA A 624 -12.24 -4.72 34.20
C ALA A 624 -12.25 -3.68 35.33
N ASN A 625 -11.53 -3.92 36.43
CA ASN A 625 -11.41 -2.99 37.55
C ASN A 625 -10.17 -2.07 37.44
N THR A 626 -9.32 -2.26 36.43
CA THR A 626 -8.14 -1.42 36.24
C THR A 626 -8.54 -0.02 35.83
N GLN A 627 -7.96 0.97 36.48
CA GLN A 627 -8.13 2.39 36.15
C GLN A 627 -6.77 3.04 35.99
N TYR A 628 -6.63 3.93 35.01
CA TYR A 628 -5.40 4.68 34.81
C TYR A 628 -5.41 5.94 35.67
N GLN A 629 -4.41 6.08 36.53
CA GLN A 629 -4.26 7.24 37.39
C GLN A 629 -3.18 8.17 36.86
N HIS A 630 -3.48 9.46 36.82
CA HIS A 630 -2.49 10.49 36.53
C HIS A 630 -1.43 10.50 37.62
N ARG A 631 -0.14 10.47 37.25
CA ARG A 631 0.97 10.42 38.22
C ARG A 631 1.95 11.57 38.09
N TYR A 632 2.33 11.90 36.87
CA TYR A 632 3.32 12.94 36.62
C TYR A 632 2.88 13.84 35.47
N LYS A 633 3.25 15.11 35.57
CA LYS A 633 3.10 16.10 34.50
C LYS A 633 4.38 16.90 34.34
N LEU A 634 4.77 17.20 33.11
CA LEU A 634 5.88 18.09 32.82
C LEU A 634 5.54 19.53 33.24
N ALA A 635 6.41 20.15 34.05
CA ALA A 635 6.28 21.54 34.45
C ALA A 635 7.63 22.26 34.41
N MET A 636 7.60 23.59 34.37
CA MET A 636 8.80 24.41 34.54
C MET A 636 9.07 24.63 36.03
N VAL A 637 10.24 24.19 36.49
CA VAL A 637 10.73 24.40 37.87
C VAL A 637 12.12 25.00 37.80
N SER A 638 12.29 26.18 38.40
CA SER A 638 13.57 26.93 38.39
C SER A 638 14.16 27.13 36.98
N GLY A 639 13.29 27.39 35.99
CA GLY A 639 13.69 27.62 34.60
C GLY A 639 14.05 26.35 33.81
N LYS A 640 13.82 25.15 34.36
CA LYS A 640 14.08 23.86 33.72
C LYS A 640 12.84 22.98 33.66
N ARG A 641 12.71 22.13 32.65
CA ARG A 641 11.64 21.13 32.56
C ARG A 641 11.87 20.05 33.61
N ASN A 642 10.86 19.76 34.42
CA ASN A 642 10.90 18.72 35.44
C ASN A 642 9.55 17.98 35.51
N TRP A 643 9.61 16.67 35.71
CA TRP A 643 8.42 15.86 35.99
C TRP A 643 7.92 16.17 37.40
N GLN A 644 6.71 16.72 37.50
CA GLN A 644 6.04 16.99 38.78
C GLN A 644 5.05 15.88 39.08
N GLN A 645 5.21 15.25 40.25
CA GLN A 645 4.26 14.27 40.73
C GLN A 645 2.95 14.96 41.13
N THR A 646 1.84 14.52 40.57
CA THR A 646 0.50 15.04 40.87
C THR A 646 -0.57 14.05 40.44
N ASN A 647 -1.65 13.96 41.23
CA ASN A 647 -2.83 13.16 40.88
C ASN A 647 -3.90 13.98 40.15
N THR A 648 -3.65 15.28 39.92
CA THR A 648 -4.58 16.17 39.21
C THR A 648 -4.20 16.24 37.73
N PRO A 649 -5.01 15.67 36.83
CA PRO A 649 -4.76 15.76 35.40
C PRO A 649 -5.02 17.17 34.85
N PRO A 650 -4.46 17.51 33.67
CA PRO A 650 -4.78 18.75 32.96
C PRO A 650 -6.27 18.86 32.64
N THR A 651 -6.81 20.09 32.66
CA THR A 651 -8.22 20.38 32.35
C THR A 651 -8.41 21.10 31.02
N ALA A 652 -7.33 21.40 30.29
CA ALA A 652 -7.43 21.97 28.96
C ALA A 652 -7.95 20.91 27.98
N VAL A 653 -8.85 21.31 27.09
CA VAL A 653 -9.48 20.49 26.07
C VAL A 653 -9.12 21.00 24.67
N GLN A 654 -9.54 20.31 23.61
CA GLN A 654 -9.22 20.70 22.24
C GLN A 654 -9.60 22.14 21.90
N GLY A 655 -10.71 22.65 22.46
CA GLY A 655 -11.14 24.04 22.28
C GLY A 655 -10.19 25.09 22.88
N ASN A 656 -9.17 24.69 23.65
CA ASN A 656 -8.12 25.59 24.14
C ASN A 656 -6.98 25.81 23.13
N LEU A 657 -6.89 25.02 22.06
CA LEU A 657 -5.91 25.26 20.99
C LEU A 657 -6.25 26.55 20.23
N SER A 658 -5.23 27.30 19.81
CA SER A 658 -5.40 28.56 19.09
C SER A 658 -4.25 28.85 18.13
N ALA A 659 -4.54 29.57 17.04
CA ALA A 659 -3.54 29.96 16.04
C ALA A 659 -2.43 30.89 16.59
N SER A 660 -2.70 31.62 17.68
CA SER A 660 -1.76 32.53 18.35
C SER A 660 -1.03 31.90 19.54
N GLY A 661 -1.27 30.61 19.81
CA GLY A 661 -0.62 29.86 20.89
C GLY A 661 -0.29 28.45 20.43
N LEU A 662 -0.57 27.45 21.27
CA LEU A 662 -0.49 26.05 20.90
C LEU A 662 -1.65 25.73 19.94
N SER A 663 -1.35 25.33 18.71
CA SER A 663 -2.33 25.25 17.62
C SER A 663 -2.61 23.84 17.13
N ALA A 664 -1.66 22.91 17.25
CA ALA A 664 -1.88 21.50 16.93
C ALA A 664 -0.96 20.58 17.73
N LEU A 665 -1.45 19.38 18.01
CA LEU A 665 -0.69 18.26 18.56
C LEU A 665 -0.47 17.26 17.42
N ASN A 666 0.76 17.07 16.98
CA ASN A 666 1.04 16.25 15.79
C ASN A 666 1.21 14.79 16.18
N ASP A 667 2.19 14.50 17.04
CA ASP A 667 2.63 13.13 17.33
C ASP A 667 3.41 13.01 18.65
N VAL A 668 3.46 11.82 19.25
CA VAL A 668 4.24 11.49 20.45
C VAL A 668 4.71 10.03 20.40
N SER A 669 5.97 9.79 20.75
CA SER A 669 6.57 8.45 20.75
C SER A 669 7.47 8.24 21.97
N VAL A 670 7.60 6.98 22.42
CA VAL A 670 8.37 6.61 23.61
C VAL A 670 9.39 5.53 23.31
N GLN A 671 10.62 5.77 23.73
CA GLN A 671 11.65 4.74 23.79
C GLN A 671 11.78 4.25 25.23
N THR A 672 11.19 3.08 25.50
CA THR A 672 10.98 2.60 26.88
C THR A 672 12.31 2.30 27.58
N TYR A 673 13.28 1.68 26.89
CA TYR A 673 14.55 1.24 27.51
C TYR A 673 15.52 2.39 27.83
N THR A 674 15.58 3.42 27.00
CA THR A 674 16.43 4.60 27.23
C THR A 674 15.72 5.71 27.99
N SER A 675 14.43 5.51 28.31
CA SER A 675 13.58 6.49 29.00
C SER A 675 13.53 7.83 28.26
N MET A 676 13.26 7.81 26.96
CA MET A 676 13.14 9.02 26.13
C MET A 676 11.73 9.17 25.57
N LEU A 677 11.28 10.42 25.48
CA LEU A 677 9.98 10.77 24.90
C LEU A 677 10.16 11.88 23.85
N GLY A 678 9.78 11.55 22.62
CA GLY A 678 9.77 12.45 21.48
C GLY A 678 8.36 12.94 21.23
N TYR A 679 8.20 14.19 20.83
CA TYR A 679 6.90 14.73 20.43
C TYR A 679 7.04 15.86 19.41
N SER A 680 5.98 16.02 18.61
CA SER A 680 5.84 17.11 17.65
C SER A 680 4.52 17.84 17.83
N PHE A 681 4.56 19.16 17.67
CA PHE A 681 3.41 20.05 17.83
C PHE A 681 3.56 21.28 16.94
N ARG A 682 2.48 22.04 16.78
CA ARG A 682 2.45 23.33 16.10
C ARG A 682 2.14 24.44 17.10
N ALA A 683 2.96 25.49 17.12
CA ALA A 683 2.73 26.61 18.01
C ALA A 683 3.22 27.95 17.43
N ALA A 684 2.57 29.03 17.86
CA ALA A 684 3.01 30.40 17.63
C ALA A 684 3.92 30.91 18.76
N GLY A 685 4.65 32.00 18.52
CA GLY A 685 5.48 32.66 19.54
C GLY A 685 6.69 31.81 19.96
N GLN A 686 7.21 30.97 19.07
CA GLN A 686 8.34 30.10 19.35
C GLN A 686 9.71 30.80 19.23
N ASN A 687 9.74 32.01 18.65
CA ASN A 687 10.97 32.78 18.38
C ASN A 687 12.02 32.01 17.53
N ILE A 688 11.55 31.23 16.55
CA ILE A 688 12.37 30.46 15.60
C ILE A 688 12.01 30.83 14.15
N SER A 689 12.92 30.60 13.21
CA SER A 689 12.65 30.75 11.77
C SER A 689 12.15 29.43 11.15
N ALA A 690 11.56 29.53 9.95
CA ALA A 690 11.31 28.34 9.15
C ALA A 690 12.65 27.71 8.70
N CYS A 691 12.72 26.37 8.65
CA CYS A 691 13.94 25.65 8.27
C CYS A 691 14.39 25.93 6.82
N ASP A 692 13.45 26.25 5.92
CA ASP A 692 13.75 26.62 4.52
C ASP A 692 13.84 28.14 4.31
N GLY A 693 13.94 28.92 5.39
CA GLY A 693 14.07 30.37 5.34
C GLY A 693 12.74 31.13 5.34
N GLY A 694 12.86 32.44 5.58
CA GLY A 694 11.74 33.36 5.75
C GLY A 694 11.08 33.30 7.14
N ALA A 695 10.30 34.33 7.44
CA ALA A 695 9.47 34.36 8.64
C ALA A 695 8.18 33.55 8.39
N SER A 696 7.80 32.73 9.36
CA SER A 696 6.55 31.98 9.38
C SER A 696 6.23 31.64 10.83
N ASP A 697 4.99 31.86 11.25
CA ASP A 697 4.49 31.55 12.59
C ASP A 697 2.96 31.43 12.49
N PRO A 698 2.30 30.38 13.02
CA PRO A 698 2.86 29.26 13.79
C PRO A 698 3.58 28.21 12.93
N LEU A 699 4.57 27.55 13.52
CA LEU A 699 5.39 26.50 12.91
C LEU A 699 5.25 25.15 13.64
N HIS A 700 5.44 24.05 12.90
CA HIS A 700 5.59 22.70 13.46
C HIS A 700 7.03 22.48 13.93
N VAL A 701 7.22 21.84 15.07
CA VAL A 701 8.55 21.56 15.63
C VAL A 701 8.65 20.14 16.18
N VAL A 702 9.87 19.67 16.36
CA VAL A 702 10.18 18.38 16.98
C VAL A 702 11.00 18.60 18.25
N GLN A 703 10.67 17.85 19.30
CA GLN A 703 11.33 17.91 20.59
C GLN A 703 11.48 16.52 21.20
N ASN A 704 12.56 16.30 21.94
CA ASN A 704 12.77 15.12 22.79
C ASN A 704 12.99 15.58 24.23
N ILE A 705 12.61 14.76 25.22
CA ILE A 705 12.91 14.93 26.64
C ILE A 705 13.23 13.58 27.30
N SER A 706 13.84 13.62 28.49
CA SER A 706 13.99 12.43 29.34
C SER A 706 12.69 12.14 30.11
N LEU A 707 12.36 10.85 30.24
CA LEU A 707 11.30 10.31 31.11
C LEU A 707 11.79 10.04 32.55
N ALA A 708 13.07 10.24 32.85
CA ALA A 708 13.61 10.07 34.20
C ALA A 708 12.89 11.01 35.18
N THR A 709 12.15 10.44 36.13
CA THR A 709 11.31 11.20 37.09
C THR A 709 12.11 11.78 38.27
N ASP A 710 13.33 11.31 38.47
CA ASP A 710 14.30 11.77 39.49
C ASP A 710 15.30 12.81 38.94
N GLY A 711 15.23 13.10 37.64
CA GLY A 711 16.11 14.03 36.93
C GLY A 711 15.38 15.23 36.30
N SER A 712 16.16 16.19 35.80
CA SER A 712 15.64 17.28 34.98
C SER A 712 15.23 16.70 33.61
N GLY A 713 14.01 16.98 33.15
CA GLY A 713 13.57 16.63 31.79
C GLY A 713 14.50 17.18 30.71
N ASP A 714 15.22 18.26 31.02
CA ASP A 714 16.29 18.82 30.18
C ASP A 714 17.49 17.88 29.95
N GLN A 715 17.68 16.80 30.74
CA GLN A 715 18.80 15.86 30.57
C GLN A 715 18.76 15.08 29.25
N GLY A 716 17.61 15.04 28.58
CA GLY A 716 17.45 14.49 27.24
C GLY A 716 16.92 15.51 26.24
N LEU A 717 16.94 16.82 26.57
CA LEU A 717 16.30 17.82 25.75
C LEU A 717 16.99 17.97 24.41
N GLN A 718 16.22 17.73 23.35
CA GLN A 718 16.60 18.05 21.98
C GLN A 718 15.49 18.86 21.33
N PHE A 719 15.85 19.74 20.41
CA PHE A 719 14.91 20.60 19.71
C PHE A 719 15.45 20.91 18.31
N SER A 720 14.55 20.97 17.32
CA SER A 720 14.91 21.18 15.90
C SER A 720 15.57 22.52 15.58
N GLY A 721 15.49 23.51 16.46
CA GLY A 721 16.13 24.83 16.30
C GLY A 721 15.45 25.76 15.28
N CYS A 722 14.82 25.19 14.25
CA CYS A 722 13.93 25.82 13.29
C CYS A 722 12.60 25.06 13.22
N GLY A 723 11.59 25.63 12.56
CA GLY A 723 10.27 25.01 12.40
C GLY A 723 9.88 24.72 10.96
N PHE A 724 8.89 23.83 10.79
CA PHE A 724 8.35 23.38 9.51
C PHE A 724 6.98 24.03 9.23
N ARG A 725 6.70 24.32 7.95
CA ARG A 725 5.41 24.90 7.51
C ARG A 725 4.31 23.85 7.45
N GLU A 726 4.69 22.61 7.19
CA GLU A 726 3.82 21.44 7.13
C GLU A 726 4.02 20.55 8.37
N PRO A 727 3.07 19.63 8.66
CA PRO A 727 3.17 18.73 9.80
C PRO A 727 4.45 17.90 9.83
N SER A 728 5.00 17.75 11.03
CA SER A 728 6.12 16.87 11.35
C SER A 728 5.70 15.87 12.42
N ALA A 729 6.41 14.76 12.51
CA ALA A 729 6.08 13.60 13.34
C ALA A 729 7.35 12.93 13.87
N VAL A 730 7.22 12.05 14.86
CA VAL A 730 8.34 11.36 15.53
C VAL A 730 7.99 9.91 15.79
N VAL A 731 8.92 9.01 15.49
CA VAL A 731 8.69 7.59 15.72
C VAL A 731 9.95 6.94 16.26
N TYR A 732 9.84 6.40 17.47
CA TYR A 732 10.94 5.73 18.17
C TYR A 732 10.73 4.23 18.14
N THR A 733 11.84 3.51 18.07
CA THR A 733 11.79 2.07 18.33
C THR A 733 11.47 1.88 19.81
N ALA A 734 10.61 0.91 20.11
CA ALA A 734 10.37 0.52 21.51
C ALA A 734 11.63 -0.12 22.13
N GLN A 735 12.59 -0.51 21.30
CA GLN A 735 13.78 -1.30 21.61
C GLN A 735 15.07 -0.44 21.59
N GLY A 736 16.21 -0.99 22.01
CA GLY A 736 17.52 -0.32 21.99
C GLY A 736 18.10 0.05 23.38
N THR A 737 19.37 0.42 23.41
CA THR A 737 20.16 0.79 24.60
C THR A 737 20.82 2.16 24.42
N GLN A 738 21.46 2.71 25.46
CA GLN A 738 22.22 3.98 25.28
C GLN A 738 23.40 3.82 24.32
N GLU A 739 24.00 2.63 24.21
CA GLU A 739 25.13 2.36 23.32
C GLU A 739 24.67 2.05 21.89
N LYS A 740 23.55 1.33 21.75
CA LYS A 740 22.87 1.03 20.49
C LYS A 740 21.42 1.51 20.56
N PRO A 741 21.16 2.81 20.31
CA PRO A 741 19.84 3.42 20.50
C PRO A 741 18.76 2.89 19.55
N GLY A 742 19.10 1.99 18.62
CA GLY A 742 18.19 1.49 17.60
C GLY A 742 17.78 2.59 16.61
N LYS A 743 16.85 2.24 15.73
CA LYS A 743 16.35 3.12 14.67
C LYS A 743 15.25 4.05 15.21
N ASN A 744 15.55 5.35 15.29
CA ASN A 744 14.59 6.38 15.72
C ASN A 744 14.58 7.51 14.70
N PHE A 745 13.39 8.06 14.41
CA PHE A 745 13.21 8.99 13.31
C PHE A 745 12.33 10.18 13.66
N PHE A 746 12.48 11.24 12.86
CA PHE A 746 11.52 12.32 12.74
C PHE A 746 11.27 12.65 11.26
N ILE A 747 10.15 13.29 11.00
CA ILE A 747 9.75 13.68 9.64
C ILE A 747 10.12 15.13 9.37
N ARG A 748 10.78 15.38 8.23
CA ARG A 748 10.98 16.72 7.68
C ARG A 748 10.20 16.88 6.38
N PRO A 749 9.21 17.79 6.33
CA PRO A 749 8.61 18.24 5.07
C PRO A 749 9.63 19.04 4.25
N LYS A 750 9.78 18.72 2.96
CA LYS A 750 10.62 19.43 2.00
C LYS A 750 10.21 19.08 0.56
N ASP A 751 10.09 20.09 -0.31
CA ASP A 751 9.86 19.93 -1.75
C ASP A 751 8.64 19.03 -2.09
N SER A 752 7.56 19.18 -1.32
CA SER A 752 6.32 18.38 -1.39
C SER A 752 6.43 16.93 -0.89
N TYR A 753 7.55 16.55 -0.28
CA TYR A 753 7.80 15.24 0.30
C TYR A 753 8.05 15.30 1.81
N PHE A 754 7.92 14.16 2.48
CA PHE A 754 8.09 14.02 3.92
C PHE A 754 9.23 13.05 4.22
N HIS A 755 10.44 13.60 4.41
CA HIS A 755 11.66 12.83 4.57
C HIS A 755 11.76 12.18 5.96
N VAL A 756 12.15 10.91 5.99
CA VAL A 756 12.42 10.13 7.20
C VAL A 756 13.88 10.31 7.58
N LEU A 757 14.12 11.07 8.65
CA LEU A 757 15.46 11.46 9.08
C LEU A 757 15.82 10.79 10.40
N SER A 758 17.05 10.27 10.50
CA SER A 758 17.52 9.64 11.73
C SER A 758 17.65 10.63 12.87
N MET A 759 17.36 10.19 14.10
CA MET A 759 17.79 10.88 15.31
C MET A 759 18.28 9.91 16.37
N VAL A 760 19.10 10.41 17.29
CA VAL A 760 19.52 9.67 18.49
C VAL A 760 18.89 10.35 19.70
N PRO A 761 17.84 9.77 20.30
CA PRO A 761 17.17 10.35 21.46
C PRO A 761 18.13 10.64 22.61
N GLY A 762 18.08 11.86 23.15
CA GLY A 762 18.90 12.31 24.27
C GLY A 762 20.36 12.65 23.95
N LYS A 763 20.79 12.64 22.67
CA LYS A 763 22.18 12.94 22.27
C LYS A 763 22.27 14.06 21.23
N GLY A 764 22.82 15.21 21.63
CA GLY A 764 23.07 16.35 20.73
C GLY A 764 21.80 17.12 20.36
N ALA A 765 21.95 18.22 19.60
CA ALA A 765 20.82 18.96 19.05
C ALA A 765 20.22 18.23 17.84
N ILE A 766 18.93 18.45 17.54
CA ILE A 766 18.34 18.03 16.28
C ILE A 766 18.72 19.10 15.25
N ASP A 767 19.63 18.77 14.33
CA ASP A 767 19.97 19.62 13.20
C ASP A 767 19.39 19.02 11.92
N PRO A 768 18.22 19.49 11.44
CA PRO A 768 17.57 18.95 10.24
C PRO A 768 18.42 19.06 8.95
N ALA A 769 19.46 19.89 8.93
CA ALA A 769 20.33 20.07 7.76
C ALA A 769 21.53 19.11 7.74
N GLN A 770 21.92 18.54 8.91
CA GLN A 770 23.06 17.61 9.04
C GLN A 770 22.63 16.16 9.28
N THR A 771 21.34 15.86 9.15
CA THR A 771 20.79 14.52 9.31
C THR A 771 20.91 13.69 8.04
N VAL A 772 20.91 12.37 8.21
CA VAL A 772 20.82 11.40 7.11
C VAL A 772 19.37 10.98 6.86
N SER A 773 19.02 10.83 5.60
CA SER A 773 17.71 10.42 5.10
C SER A 773 17.68 8.93 4.79
N TRP A 774 16.59 8.28 5.20
CA TRP A 774 16.34 6.86 4.94
C TRP A 774 15.26 6.64 3.88
N GLY A 775 14.53 7.68 3.50
CA GLY A 775 13.43 7.57 2.56
C GLY A 775 12.49 8.76 2.69
N ARG A 776 11.40 8.73 1.92
CA ARG A 776 10.40 9.80 1.92
C ARG A 776 9.00 9.26 1.71
N PHE A 777 8.04 9.88 2.39
CA PHE A 777 6.61 9.73 2.13
C PHE A 777 6.16 10.77 1.11
N THR A 778 5.19 10.41 0.26
CA THR A 778 4.55 11.32 -0.69
C THR A 778 3.43 12.11 -0.02
N LEU A 779 2.78 11.52 0.99
CA LEU A 779 1.67 12.13 1.70
C LEU A 779 2.09 12.52 3.12
N ALA A 780 1.47 13.58 3.64
CA ALA A 780 1.68 14.00 5.02
C ALA A 780 1.19 12.88 5.97
N PRO A 781 2.09 12.25 6.76
CA PRO A 781 1.67 11.22 7.70
C PRO A 781 0.92 11.87 8.87
N THR A 782 -0.27 11.37 9.15
CA THR A 782 -1.08 11.73 10.33
C THR A 782 -0.58 11.03 11.59
N SER A 783 -0.06 9.81 11.44
CA SER A 783 0.53 8.96 12.48
C SER A 783 1.55 8.03 11.84
N LEU A 784 2.55 7.60 12.62
CA LEU A 784 3.64 6.74 12.18
C LEU A 784 3.87 5.59 13.15
N ALA A 785 4.29 4.45 12.61
CA ALA A 785 4.77 3.34 13.40
C ALA A 785 6.03 2.72 12.78
N LEU A 786 6.93 2.24 13.65
CA LEU A 786 8.09 1.46 13.23
C LEU A 786 7.75 -0.01 13.24
N HIS A 787 7.99 -0.65 12.10
CA HIS A 787 7.84 -2.07 11.95
C HIS A 787 9.15 -2.80 12.30
N PRO A 788 9.13 -3.87 13.10
CA PRO A 788 10.33 -4.63 13.46
C PRO A 788 11.16 -5.11 12.26
N GLN A 789 10.51 -5.39 11.13
CA GLN A 789 11.15 -5.80 9.87
C GLN A 789 11.81 -4.65 9.09
N GLY A 790 12.13 -3.53 9.75
CA GLY A 790 12.81 -2.41 9.09
C GLY A 790 11.93 -1.58 8.16
N PHE A 791 10.63 -1.46 8.45
CA PHE A 791 9.72 -0.57 7.72
C PHE A 791 9.27 0.61 8.58
N VAL A 792 8.99 1.75 7.95
CA VAL A 792 8.24 2.86 8.56
C VAL A 792 6.88 2.90 7.89
N VAL A 793 5.83 2.83 8.71
CA VAL A 793 4.45 2.85 8.23
C VAL A 793 3.84 4.19 8.59
N GLY A 794 3.24 4.87 7.61
CA GLY A 794 2.50 6.11 7.81
C GLY A 794 1.08 5.99 7.29
N VAL A 795 0.14 6.70 7.93
CA VAL A 795 -1.24 6.81 7.43
C VAL A 795 -1.59 8.26 7.12
N SER A 796 -2.28 8.50 6.02
CA SER A 796 -2.82 9.81 5.66
C SER A 796 -4.33 9.81 5.83
N ARG A 797 -4.81 10.55 6.83
CA ARG A 797 -6.24 10.69 7.10
C ARG A 797 -6.99 11.32 5.94
N GLU A 798 -6.42 12.38 5.37
CA GLU A 798 -7.06 13.17 4.31
C GLU A 798 -7.20 12.37 3.01
N LYS A 799 -6.21 11.52 2.71
CA LYS A 799 -6.18 10.76 1.47
C LYS A 799 -6.69 9.32 1.61
N HIS A 800 -7.06 8.89 2.82
CA HIS A 800 -7.52 7.52 3.07
C HIS A 800 -6.48 6.46 2.66
N LYS A 801 -5.20 6.79 2.88
CA LYS A 801 -4.06 5.99 2.44
C LYS A 801 -3.19 5.53 3.58
N MET A 802 -2.53 4.41 3.35
CA MET A 802 -1.34 4.02 4.09
C MET A 802 -0.14 4.12 3.15
N GLU A 803 1.02 4.47 3.67
CA GLU A 803 2.29 4.42 2.95
C GLU A 803 3.26 3.57 3.77
N ILE A 804 3.99 2.68 3.12
CA ILE A 804 4.95 1.77 3.77
C ILE A 804 6.32 1.98 3.14
N LEU A 805 7.26 2.49 3.93
CA LEU A 805 8.65 2.71 3.53
C LEU A 805 9.51 1.54 4.01
N GLN A 806 10.12 0.81 3.09
CA GLN A 806 11.22 -0.10 3.43
C GLN A 806 12.49 0.72 3.66
N LEU A 807 13.12 0.56 4.82
CA LEU A 807 14.37 1.26 5.12
C LEU A 807 15.51 0.62 4.32
N PRO A 808 16.31 1.41 3.58
CA PRO A 808 17.50 0.90 2.89
C PRO A 808 18.54 0.40 3.90
N GLU A 809 19.53 -0.35 3.44
CA GLU A 809 20.65 -0.80 4.28
C GLU A 809 21.45 0.37 4.86
N GLN A 810 21.58 1.45 4.08
CA GLN A 810 22.32 2.66 4.46
C GLN A 810 21.50 3.91 4.19
N ALA A 811 21.59 4.87 5.11
CA ALA A 811 21.08 6.20 4.93
C ALA A 811 22.04 7.05 4.11
N VAL A 812 21.52 8.07 3.43
CA VAL A 812 22.32 9.03 2.66
C VAL A 812 22.26 10.42 3.30
N PRO A 813 23.26 11.30 3.11
CA PRO A 813 23.15 12.69 3.51
C PRO A 813 21.87 13.33 2.95
N PHE A 814 21.16 14.14 3.75
CA PHE A 814 19.91 14.76 3.31
C PHE A 814 20.06 15.61 2.02
N SER A 815 21.21 16.24 1.82
CA SER A 815 21.51 17.00 0.60
C SER A 815 21.46 16.16 -0.68
N ASP A 816 21.69 14.85 -0.56
CA ASP A 816 21.82 13.92 -1.67
C ASP A 816 20.56 13.04 -1.81
N ALA A 817 19.58 13.24 -0.92
CA ALA A 817 18.43 12.35 -0.78
C ALA A 817 17.45 12.42 -1.97
N GLN A 818 17.46 13.49 -2.77
CA GLN A 818 16.44 13.73 -3.80
C GLN A 818 16.31 12.56 -4.79
N ASP A 819 17.43 11.92 -5.17
CA ASP A 819 17.44 10.81 -6.13
C ASP A 819 17.99 9.50 -5.54
N ALA A 820 18.45 9.52 -4.28
CA ALA A 820 19.20 8.41 -3.68
C ALA A 820 18.45 7.65 -2.57
N VAL A 821 17.26 8.10 -2.14
CA VAL A 821 16.45 7.38 -1.15
C VAL A 821 15.15 6.84 -1.72
N PRO A 822 14.66 5.68 -1.21
CA PRO A 822 13.40 5.12 -1.67
C PRO A 822 12.19 5.98 -1.26
N PHE A 823 11.13 5.86 -2.05
CA PHE A 823 9.80 6.32 -1.66
C PHE A 823 9.06 5.27 -0.84
N ALA A 824 8.21 5.73 0.07
CA ALA A 824 7.19 4.89 0.67
C ALA A 824 6.19 4.46 -0.41
N VAL A 825 5.78 3.19 -0.38
CA VAL A 825 4.79 2.67 -1.33
C VAL A 825 3.40 3.02 -0.84
N MET A 826 2.59 3.70 -1.67
CA MET A 826 1.18 3.97 -1.39
C MET A 826 0.35 2.68 -1.43
N LYS A 827 -0.45 2.49 -0.40
CA LYS A 827 -1.25 1.29 -0.14
C LYS A 827 -2.67 1.68 0.25
N SER A 828 -3.59 0.73 0.08
CA SER A 828 -5.01 0.91 0.36
C SER A 828 -5.61 2.05 -0.48
N GLY A 829 -6.76 2.57 -0.06
CA GLY A 829 -7.45 3.73 -0.63
C GLY A 829 -8.82 3.85 0.04
N LEU A 830 -9.60 4.86 -0.34
CA LEU A 830 -10.91 5.09 0.25
C LEU A 830 -11.86 3.91 -0.01
N GLY A 831 -12.32 3.25 1.04
CA GLY A 831 -13.34 2.21 0.91
C GLY A 831 -13.67 1.48 2.21
N GLY A 832 -14.67 0.61 2.13
CA GLY A 832 -15.23 -0.13 3.25
C GLY A 832 -14.85 -1.60 3.33
N ARG A 833 -14.40 -2.23 2.24
CA ARG A 833 -13.95 -3.62 2.31
C ARG A 833 -12.62 -3.77 3.06
N PRO A 834 -12.29 -4.95 3.60
CA PRO A 834 -10.95 -5.23 4.13
C PRO A 834 -9.88 -4.91 3.09
N GLY A 835 -8.82 -4.22 3.49
CA GLY A 835 -7.77 -3.76 2.55
C GLY A 835 -7.86 -2.26 2.24
N LEU A 836 -9.07 -1.69 2.33
CA LEU A 836 -9.34 -0.28 2.11
C LEU A 836 -9.55 0.45 3.43
N LEU A 837 -9.28 1.75 3.44
CA LEU A 837 -9.29 2.59 4.64
C LEU A 837 -10.29 3.74 4.46
N ASP A 838 -10.87 4.18 5.57
CA ASP A 838 -11.74 5.34 5.66
C ASP A 838 -11.35 6.16 6.90
N THR A 839 -10.93 7.40 6.70
CA THR A 839 -10.42 8.32 7.74
C THR A 839 -9.44 7.68 8.75
N PRO A 840 -8.31 7.08 8.32
CA PRO A 840 -7.33 6.51 9.25
C PRO A 840 -6.73 7.62 10.13
N VAL A 841 -6.67 7.42 11.44
CA VAL A 841 -6.18 8.42 12.41
C VAL A 841 -4.90 8.04 13.12
N ALA A 842 -4.66 6.74 13.34
CA ALA A 842 -3.49 6.26 14.04
C ALA A 842 -3.04 4.90 13.53
N VAL A 843 -1.74 4.63 13.61
CA VAL A 843 -1.14 3.35 13.26
C VAL A 843 -0.24 2.87 14.41
N ALA A 844 -0.30 1.57 14.70
CA ALA A 844 0.59 0.90 15.64
C ALA A 844 1.06 -0.42 15.05
N VAL A 845 2.14 -1.00 15.61
CA VAL A 845 2.64 -2.31 15.19
C VAL A 845 2.72 -3.24 16.39
N TYR A 846 2.23 -4.47 16.22
CA TYR A 846 2.34 -5.54 17.21
C TYR A 846 2.67 -6.87 16.52
N GLN A 847 3.75 -7.52 16.94
CA GLN A 847 4.22 -8.82 16.39
C GLN A 847 4.22 -8.85 14.86
N GLY A 848 4.78 -7.83 14.21
CA GLY A 848 4.82 -7.75 12.75
C GLY A 848 3.48 -7.49 12.05
N THR A 849 2.42 -7.22 12.81
CA THR A 849 1.10 -6.82 12.30
C THR A 849 0.94 -5.31 12.46
N ILE A 850 0.58 -4.64 11.37
CA ILE A 850 0.22 -3.22 11.34
C ILE A 850 -1.26 -3.10 11.75
N LEU A 851 -1.55 -2.29 12.75
CA LEU A 851 -2.91 -1.98 13.19
C LEU A 851 -3.25 -0.53 12.81
N VAL A 852 -4.29 -0.33 12.03
CA VAL A 852 -4.76 1.01 11.62
C VAL A 852 -6.12 1.28 12.25
N LEU A 853 -6.22 2.40 12.97
CA LEU A 853 -7.45 2.90 13.59
C LEU A 853 -8.17 3.85 12.65
N GLU A 854 -9.44 3.58 12.36
CA GLU A 854 -10.33 4.43 11.57
C GLU A 854 -11.32 5.16 12.48
N ARG A 855 -11.40 6.49 12.31
CA ARG A 855 -12.14 7.38 13.22
C ARG A 855 -13.65 7.23 13.11
N GLY A 856 -14.14 6.98 11.89
CA GLY A 856 -15.50 7.30 11.45
C GLY A 856 -15.69 8.82 11.35
N SER A 857 -16.49 9.28 10.39
CA SER A 857 -16.95 10.67 10.33
C SER A 857 -18.29 10.85 11.07
N ASN A 858 -18.68 12.09 11.35
CA ASN A 858 -19.89 12.46 12.12
C ASN A 858 -21.18 11.75 11.64
N GLY A 859 -21.44 10.55 12.15
CA GLY A 859 -22.57 9.69 11.75
C GLY A 859 -22.39 8.90 10.43
N ARG A 860 -21.21 8.92 9.78
CA ARG A 860 -20.92 8.15 8.55
C ARG A 860 -19.51 7.54 8.60
N GLY A 861 -19.22 6.53 7.78
CA GLY A 861 -17.89 5.91 7.70
C GLY A 861 -17.57 4.88 8.79
N PHE A 862 -16.47 4.16 8.62
CA PHE A 862 -16.13 2.99 9.43
C PHE A 862 -15.44 3.36 10.74
N ARG A 863 -15.89 2.77 11.86
CA ARG A 863 -15.24 2.85 13.18
C ARG A 863 -14.71 1.48 13.52
N ARG A 864 -13.43 1.26 13.23
CA ARG A 864 -12.81 -0.06 13.38
C ARG A 864 -11.29 0.05 13.52
N ILE A 865 -10.69 -1.04 13.94
CA ILE A 865 -9.27 -1.30 13.77
C ILE A 865 -9.13 -2.37 12.69
N GLN A 866 -8.28 -2.12 11.70
CA GLN A 866 -7.90 -3.11 10.70
C GLN A 866 -6.45 -3.55 10.91
N ALA A 867 -6.21 -4.84 10.71
CA ALA A 867 -4.89 -5.46 10.80
C ALA A 867 -4.34 -5.77 9.40
N PHE A 868 -3.06 -5.45 9.16
CA PHE A 868 -2.37 -5.61 7.89
C PHE A 868 -0.95 -6.17 8.06
N ASP A 869 -0.41 -6.75 6.99
CA ASP A 869 1.02 -7.04 6.84
C ASP A 869 1.76 -5.87 6.14
N VAL A 870 3.07 -5.99 5.96
CA VAL A 870 3.92 -4.97 5.30
C VAL A 870 3.61 -4.75 3.81
N SER A 871 2.81 -5.63 3.19
CA SER A 871 2.29 -5.46 1.84
C SER A 871 0.90 -4.81 1.80
N ALA A 872 0.34 -4.47 2.97
CA ALA A 872 -1.01 -3.98 3.19
C ALA A 872 -2.11 -5.02 2.92
N ASN A 873 -1.80 -6.31 2.96
CA ASN A 873 -2.84 -7.34 2.90
C ASN A 873 -3.51 -7.49 4.28
N PRO A 874 -4.84 -7.65 4.34
CA PRO A 874 -5.54 -7.87 5.61
C PRO A 874 -5.08 -9.13 6.37
N VAL A 875 -4.71 -8.98 7.64
CA VAL A 875 -4.24 -10.06 8.53
C VAL A 875 -5.33 -10.43 9.52
N LYS A 876 -5.68 -11.72 9.62
CA LYS A 876 -6.61 -12.19 10.64
C LYS A 876 -5.94 -12.19 12.03
N GLN A 877 -6.06 -11.06 12.73
CA GLN A 877 -5.45 -10.85 14.05
C GLN A 877 -6.42 -11.05 15.21
N PHE A 878 -7.71 -10.76 15.02
CA PHE A 878 -8.68 -10.65 16.11
C PHE A 878 -9.59 -11.87 16.22
N ARG A 879 -10.22 -12.02 17.39
CA ARG A 879 -11.19 -13.08 17.71
C ARG A 879 -10.64 -14.48 17.41
N ASN A 880 -9.50 -14.83 18.00
CA ASN A 880 -8.79 -16.08 17.74
C ASN A 880 -8.40 -16.23 16.25
N LYS A 881 -7.85 -15.15 15.68
CA LYS A 881 -7.42 -15.11 14.26
C LYS A 881 -8.54 -15.44 13.27
N SER A 882 -9.79 -15.10 13.59
CA SER A 882 -10.94 -15.33 12.70
C SER A 882 -11.26 -14.12 11.80
N THR A 883 -10.84 -12.92 12.20
CA THR A 883 -11.14 -11.66 11.50
C THR A 883 -9.95 -10.71 11.48
N ASN A 884 -9.86 -9.90 10.43
CA ASN A 884 -8.88 -8.81 10.26
C ASN A 884 -9.40 -7.45 10.74
N ILE A 885 -10.69 -7.38 11.06
CA ILE A 885 -11.38 -6.18 11.53
C ILE A 885 -11.84 -6.38 12.97
N LEU A 886 -11.51 -5.41 13.82
CA LEU A 886 -12.15 -5.18 15.11
C LEU A 886 -13.13 -4.01 14.99
N PRO A 887 -14.45 -4.25 14.95
CA PRO A 887 -15.44 -3.17 14.96
C PRO A 887 -15.44 -2.48 16.32
N LEU A 888 -15.55 -1.15 16.32
CA LEU A 888 -15.58 -0.33 17.53
C LEU A 888 -17.01 0.12 17.86
N PRO A 889 -17.35 0.36 19.14
CA PRO A 889 -18.71 0.74 19.54
C PRO A 889 -19.25 2.00 18.87
N GLU A 890 -20.55 2.00 18.56
CA GLU A 890 -21.31 3.19 18.11
C GLU A 890 -21.91 3.96 19.30
N ASP A 891 -21.10 4.35 20.27
CA ASP A 891 -21.52 5.07 21.49
C ASP A 891 -21.32 6.59 21.41
N GLY A 892 -21.14 7.13 20.19
CA GLY A 892 -20.83 8.53 19.94
C GLY A 892 -19.36 8.90 20.15
N SER A 893 -18.49 7.90 20.36
CA SER A 893 -17.04 8.11 20.43
C SER A 893 -16.44 8.49 19.07
N GLU A 894 -15.56 9.48 19.12
CA GLU A 894 -14.64 9.87 18.07
C GLU A 894 -13.22 9.46 18.49
N TYR A 895 -12.58 8.59 17.70
CA TYR A 895 -11.27 8.06 18.02
C TYR A 895 -10.15 9.02 17.61
N LEU A 896 -9.22 9.26 18.52
CA LEU A 896 -8.16 10.27 18.38
C LEU A 896 -6.78 9.65 18.14
N ASP A 897 -6.47 8.53 18.81
CA ASP A 897 -5.15 7.89 18.74
C ASP A 897 -5.17 6.42 19.21
N LEU A 898 -4.13 5.67 18.82
CA LEU A 898 -3.93 4.26 19.12
C LEU A 898 -2.51 4.01 19.65
N GLY A 899 -2.37 3.16 20.66
CA GLY A 899 -1.09 2.56 21.04
C GLY A 899 -1.25 1.12 21.50
N VAL A 900 -0.14 0.38 21.51
CA VAL A 900 -0.13 -1.05 21.87
C VAL A 900 1.02 -1.33 22.84
N ASP A 901 0.77 -2.15 23.87
CA ASP A 901 1.82 -2.57 24.80
C ASP A 901 2.63 -3.79 24.29
N GLY A 902 3.64 -4.22 25.04
CA GLY A 902 4.46 -5.38 24.67
C GLY A 902 3.70 -6.72 24.62
N LEU A 903 2.49 -6.79 25.16
CA LEU A 903 1.62 -7.98 25.13
C LEU A 903 0.51 -7.90 24.09
N GLY A 904 0.33 -6.77 23.42
CA GLY A 904 -0.70 -6.60 22.40
C GLY A 904 -2.00 -6.00 22.92
N TYR A 905 -2.04 -5.52 24.16
CA TYR A 905 -3.20 -4.76 24.64
C TYR A 905 -3.28 -3.45 23.88
N ILE A 906 -4.49 -3.16 23.40
CA ILE A 906 -4.79 -2.05 22.50
C ILE A 906 -5.36 -0.90 23.34
N PHE A 907 -4.74 0.27 23.23
CA PHE A 907 -5.12 1.48 23.97
C PHE A 907 -5.68 2.51 22.99
N LEU A 908 -6.94 2.88 23.17
CA LEU A 908 -7.63 3.83 22.31
C LEU A 908 -7.92 5.13 23.07
N LEU A 909 -7.37 6.23 22.59
CA LEU A 909 -7.78 7.57 23.00
C LEU A 909 -9.02 7.95 22.21
N ASN A 910 -10.10 8.32 22.89
CA ASN A 910 -11.32 8.78 22.23
C ASN A 910 -12.00 9.92 23.00
N VAL A 911 -12.89 10.61 22.30
CA VAL A 911 -13.68 11.71 22.85
C VAL A 911 -15.16 11.51 22.53
N VAL A 912 -16.03 11.90 23.46
CA VAL A 912 -17.49 11.95 23.25
C VAL A 912 -18.01 13.37 23.34
N ASN A 913 -19.28 13.60 22.98
CA ASN A 913 -19.97 14.89 23.18
C ASN A 913 -19.23 16.11 22.59
N GLY A 914 -18.33 15.92 21.62
CA GLY A 914 -17.52 16.97 21.02
C GLY A 914 -16.34 17.49 21.87
N GLY A 915 -16.04 16.88 23.03
CA GLY A 915 -14.82 17.19 23.80
C GLY A 915 -14.84 18.54 24.53
N GLY A 916 -16.01 19.06 24.89
CA GLY A 916 -16.15 20.34 25.59
C GLY A 916 -15.69 20.30 27.05
N SER A 917 -15.61 19.11 27.65
CA SER A 917 -15.21 18.88 29.04
C SER A 917 -14.07 17.86 29.14
N PRO A 918 -13.15 17.98 30.12
CA PRO A 918 -12.10 16.96 30.33
C PRO A 918 -12.65 15.53 30.50
N ASN A 919 -13.83 15.38 31.10
CA ASN A 919 -14.47 14.08 31.31
C ASN A 919 -15.01 13.44 30.02
N ASP A 920 -15.12 14.21 28.94
CA ASP A 920 -15.50 13.68 27.63
C ASP A 920 -14.37 12.85 26.99
N TYR A 921 -13.13 13.02 27.44
CA TYR A 921 -11.97 12.28 26.94
C TYR A 921 -11.75 10.98 27.73
N ARG A 922 -11.56 9.90 26.99
CA ARG A 922 -11.54 8.53 27.49
C ARG A 922 -10.33 7.76 26.96
N LEU A 923 -9.79 6.89 27.78
CA LEU A 923 -8.87 5.83 27.41
C LEU A 923 -9.61 4.50 27.52
N ASP A 924 -9.80 3.82 26.39
CA ASP A 924 -10.34 2.47 26.34
C ASP A 924 -9.22 1.46 26.12
N VAL A 925 -9.28 0.34 26.83
CA VAL A 925 -8.30 -0.74 26.74
C VAL A 925 -8.97 -2.00 26.27
N TYR A 926 -8.42 -2.64 25.25
CA TYR A 926 -8.85 -3.92 24.72
C TYR A 926 -7.72 -4.94 24.84
N ASP A 927 -8.07 -6.22 24.96
CA ASP A 927 -7.10 -7.31 24.87
C ASP A 927 -6.64 -7.51 23.41
N PRO A 928 -5.60 -8.35 23.16
CA PRO A 928 -5.12 -8.62 21.82
C PRO A 928 -6.15 -9.22 20.86
N GLU A 929 -7.22 -9.84 21.40
CA GLU A 929 -8.30 -10.44 20.62
C GLU A 929 -9.42 -9.44 20.26
N GLY A 930 -9.33 -8.23 20.80
CA GLY A 930 -10.27 -7.14 20.57
C GLY A 930 -11.45 -7.12 21.56
N ASN A 931 -11.38 -7.82 22.69
CA ASN A 931 -12.39 -7.70 23.74
C ASN A 931 -12.11 -6.47 24.60
N PHE A 932 -13.16 -5.69 24.87
CA PHE A 932 -13.07 -4.54 25.76
C PHE A 932 -12.76 -4.98 27.19
N ILE A 933 -11.76 -4.33 27.82
CA ILE A 933 -11.33 -4.60 29.19
C ILE A 933 -11.82 -3.50 30.13
N THR A 934 -11.39 -2.26 29.92
CA THR A 934 -11.69 -1.15 30.84
C THR A 934 -11.68 0.21 30.14
N ARG A 935 -12.30 1.20 30.79
CA ARG A 935 -12.37 2.60 30.37
C ARG A 935 -11.96 3.51 31.53
N THR A 936 -11.10 4.47 31.25
CA THR A 936 -10.72 5.57 32.16
C THR A 936 -11.16 6.89 31.55
N SER A 937 -11.95 7.70 32.27
CA SER A 937 -12.38 9.05 31.84
C SER A 937 -11.53 10.16 32.46
N GLY A 938 -11.52 11.34 31.85
CA GLY A 938 -10.79 12.51 32.36
C GLY A 938 -9.37 12.66 31.78
N MET A 939 -9.05 11.93 30.71
CA MET A 939 -7.74 11.97 30.05
C MET A 939 -7.73 12.99 28.90
N ALA A 940 -7.82 14.28 29.23
CA ALA A 940 -7.91 15.37 28.25
C ALA A 940 -6.59 15.56 27.47
N ALA A 941 -6.43 14.79 26.40
CA ALA A 941 -5.25 14.74 25.55
C ALA A 941 -5.63 14.55 24.08
N GLY A 942 -4.70 14.90 23.18
CA GLY A 942 -4.88 14.72 21.73
C GLY A 942 -4.07 13.57 21.13
N ARG A 943 -3.02 13.11 21.82
CA ARG A 943 -2.17 11.98 21.41
C ARG A 943 -1.72 11.16 22.62
N LEU A 944 -1.41 9.89 22.40
CA LEU A 944 -0.84 9.00 23.39
C LEU A 944 0.34 8.19 22.86
N ALA A 945 1.23 7.78 23.75
CA ALA A 945 2.24 6.77 23.50
C ALA A 945 2.22 5.75 24.64
N VAL A 946 2.17 4.46 24.30
CA VAL A 946 2.16 3.36 25.26
C VAL A 946 3.56 2.80 25.35
N GLY A 947 4.13 2.81 26.56
CA GLY A 947 5.39 2.12 26.81
C GLY A 947 5.18 0.60 26.85
N LEU A 948 6.27 -0.16 26.66
CA LEU A 948 6.23 -1.64 26.73
C LEU A 948 5.60 -2.17 28.04
N PHE A 949 5.65 -1.36 29.11
CA PHE A 949 5.23 -1.72 30.46
C PHE A 949 3.88 -1.11 30.86
N ARG A 950 2.99 -0.85 29.88
CA ARG A 950 1.61 -0.36 30.09
C ARG A 950 1.49 1.04 30.67
N THR A 951 2.59 1.79 30.78
CA THR A 951 2.57 3.21 31.12
C THR A 951 2.10 4.00 29.91
N VAL A 952 1.09 4.85 30.10
CA VAL A 952 0.55 5.71 29.04
C VAL A 952 1.11 7.12 29.23
N HIS A 953 1.71 7.66 28.17
CA HIS A 953 2.15 9.05 28.10
C HIS A 953 1.23 9.81 27.18
N THR A 954 0.82 11.03 27.55
CA THR A 954 -0.13 11.81 26.76
C THR A 954 0.41 13.19 26.42
N LEU A 955 0.11 13.65 25.20
CA LEU A 955 0.33 15.02 24.76
C LEU A 955 -0.95 15.84 25.00
N ASN A 956 -0.85 16.83 25.89
CA ASN A 956 -2.03 17.50 26.44
C ASN A 956 -2.35 18.80 25.68
N PHE A 957 -3.61 19.25 25.74
CA PHE A 957 -4.02 20.56 25.19
C PHE A 957 -3.55 21.76 26.03
N GLU A 958 -2.99 21.51 27.22
CA GLU A 958 -2.50 22.54 28.14
C GLU A 958 -1.10 23.03 27.69
N THR A 959 -0.94 24.34 27.55
CA THR A 959 0.36 24.98 27.29
C THR A 959 1.24 24.98 28.56
N LEU A 960 2.52 24.60 28.41
CA LEU A 960 3.51 24.63 29.48
C LEU A 960 3.80 26.08 29.91
N THR A 961 3.32 26.44 31.10
CA THR A 961 3.51 27.79 31.64
C THR A 961 4.95 27.98 32.14
N GLY A 962 5.52 29.17 31.88
CA GLY A 962 6.87 29.54 32.34
C GLY A 962 8.02 29.10 31.43
N SER A 963 7.71 28.47 30.29
CA SER A 963 8.70 28.22 29.23
C SER A 963 8.96 29.50 28.44
N THR A 964 10.16 29.62 27.86
CA THR A 964 10.54 30.73 26.97
C THR A 964 9.93 30.62 25.58
N ARG A 965 9.31 29.47 25.27
CA ARG A 965 8.57 29.19 24.03
C ARG A 965 7.21 28.56 24.35
N THR A 966 6.27 28.69 23.42
CA THR A 966 5.00 27.95 23.50
C THR A 966 5.24 26.48 23.22
N GLU A 967 4.89 25.59 24.15
CA GLU A 967 4.96 24.13 24.00
C GLU A 967 3.85 23.46 24.84
N PRO A 968 3.39 22.25 24.47
CA PRO A 968 2.41 21.50 25.25
C PRO A 968 3.02 20.93 26.54
N THR A 969 2.17 20.65 27.53
CA THR A 969 2.54 19.75 28.63
C THR A 969 2.42 18.29 28.20
N VAL A 970 3.18 17.43 28.88
CA VAL A 970 3.12 15.97 28.73
C VAL A 970 2.77 15.36 30.08
N SER A 971 1.91 14.34 30.09
CA SER A 971 1.51 13.62 31.30
C SER A 971 1.88 12.14 31.24
N GLN A 972 2.03 11.53 32.41
CA GLN A 972 2.20 10.09 32.60
C GLN A 972 1.04 9.54 33.43
N TRP A 973 0.49 8.43 32.95
CA TRP A 973 -0.60 7.68 33.56
C TRP A 973 -0.17 6.25 33.80
N VAL A 974 -0.48 5.72 34.98
CA VAL A 974 -0.13 4.35 35.36
C VAL A 974 -1.37 3.53 35.68
N PRO A 975 -1.41 2.25 35.31
CA PRO A 975 -2.52 1.38 35.67
C PRO A 975 -2.54 1.14 37.19
N VAL A 976 -3.73 1.18 37.77
CA VAL A 976 -4.00 0.76 39.15
C VAL A 976 -5.11 -0.27 39.13
N THR A 977 -4.80 -1.48 39.61
CA THR A 977 -5.74 -2.60 39.65
C THR A 977 -6.06 -2.95 41.11
N PRO A 978 -7.25 -2.63 41.64
CA PRO A 978 -7.66 -3.03 42.98
C PRO A 978 -7.64 -4.55 43.12
N GLY A 979 -6.84 -5.07 44.07
CA GLY A 979 -6.74 -6.51 44.34
C GLY A 979 -5.93 -7.33 43.32
N GLY A 980 -5.06 -6.70 42.52
CA GLY A 980 -4.26 -7.38 41.49
C GLY A 980 -3.18 -8.32 42.06
N CYS A 981 -3.34 -9.62 41.76
CA CYS A 981 -2.48 -10.78 42.04
C CYS A 981 -2.06 -10.98 43.51
N GLY A 982 -2.65 -12.00 44.15
CA GLY A 982 -2.17 -12.56 45.42
C GLY A 982 -0.90 -13.38 45.28
#